data_AF-A0A5Q4YV79-F1
#
_entry.id   AF-A0A5Q4YV79-F1
#
_cell.length_a   1.000
_cell.length_b   1.000
_cell.length_c   1.000
_cell.angle_alpha   90.00
_cell.angle_beta   90.00
_cell.angle_gamma   90.00
#
_symmetry.space_group_name_H-M   'P 1'
#
loop_
_entity.id
_entity.type
_entity.pdbx_description
1 polymer ?
#
loop_
_entity_poly.entity_id
_entity_poly.type
_entity_poly.pdbx_seq_one_letter_code
_entity_poly.pdbx_strand_id
1 'polypeptide(L)'
;MLNLQVHARNAPVRALQVEQGCTIGKDASCDVIVKGLLIGKLQARIVREHNAYYIEDQGGIAATLVNGSPITRYGPLTEADQIEIGVTTIRIVRAAAAIQPAHQAVQHGQQFAQPSLVAAHGGHEALPDRPPLQAQASAQIEPSFAVAAQVPSSSEPSYPHAVAPDAASADQYTPVRRESMATPDQRAAEAPLRIQAAQVKKTAAAALPVAPINSPLGIELRKQAHMKVISALDLRRLNVARMEEDELRKTVGAALDDILNHDVSFQTADIPLSALKKSVFDEIIGLGPLEELIADPTVSEIMVNCHNEIFIEQNGQLTRSPVIFTDDRAVLGAIERIVAPIGRRIDESSPMVDARLSDGSRVNAVIPPLALKGPSITIRKFSRQKLGGEDLIRFGSMSADMLEFLHTAVKEGANIVISGGTGSGKTTLLNVLSSYIPDDERIVTVEDAAELQLSQPNLVSLEARPANMEGKGAIHIRDLVKNCLRMRPDRIVIGECRGGEALDMLQAMNTGHDGSLTTAHANTPRDCIARLEVMTLMAGLDLPVQAIREQICSAVDIIVQQSRFSCGSRRVTHVTEVSGMESGVITLQDVFVFKEEGFSEHGKIQGKFVPTAYVPDFYQELIRRRIPVNTDIFTRVE
;
A
#
# COMPACT_ATOMS: atom_id res chain seq x y z
N MET A 1 40.46 27.45 20.11
CA MET A 1 39.29 26.62 19.80
C MET A 1 38.18 26.98 20.76
N LEU A 2 36.93 27.03 20.29
CA LEU A 2 35.73 27.24 21.08
C LEU A 2 35.09 25.86 21.35
N ASN A 3 34.79 25.54 22.62
CA ASN A 3 34.04 24.32 22.93
C ASN A 3 32.58 24.69 23.21
N LEU A 4 31.68 24.00 22.53
CA LEU A 4 30.24 24.18 22.64
C LEU A 4 29.62 22.94 23.27
N GLN A 5 28.70 23.13 24.21
CA GLN A 5 27.80 22.09 24.69
C GLN A 5 26.39 22.37 24.18
N VAL A 6 25.93 21.51 23.28
CA VAL A 6 24.61 21.59 22.66
C VAL A 6 23.63 20.76 23.48
N HIS A 7 22.67 21.45 24.08
CA HIS A 7 21.60 20.85 24.86
C HIS A 7 20.32 20.88 24.04
N ALA A 8 19.98 19.73 23.45
CA ALA A 8 18.72 19.52 22.74
C ALA A 8 17.79 18.64 23.57
N ARG A 9 16.48 18.89 23.48
CA ARG A 9 15.48 18.17 24.29
C ARG A 9 15.47 16.67 23.98
N ASN A 10 15.53 15.83 25.02
CA ASN A 10 15.55 14.36 24.95
C ASN A 10 16.71 13.78 24.13
N ALA A 11 17.81 14.52 23.99
CA ALA A 11 19.04 14.06 23.36
C ALA A 11 20.20 14.16 24.35
N PRO A 12 21.20 13.26 24.28
CA PRO A 12 22.41 13.42 25.07
C PRO A 12 23.11 14.74 24.71
N VAL A 13 23.70 15.39 25.71
CA VAL A 13 24.47 16.64 25.51
C VAL A 13 25.61 16.36 24.54
N ARG A 14 25.66 17.12 23.44
CA ARG A 14 26.70 16.97 22.43
C ARG A 14 27.77 18.04 22.62
N ALA A 15 29.00 17.61 22.85
CA ALA A 15 30.16 18.50 22.87
C ALA A 15 30.71 18.65 21.43
N LEU A 16 30.99 19.89 21.01
CA LEU A 16 31.60 20.20 19.72
C LEU A 16 32.77 21.15 19.93
N GLN A 17 33.90 20.86 19.28
CA GLN A 17 35.06 21.76 19.25
C GLN A 17 35.12 22.45 17.90
N VAL A 18 35.27 23.76 17.91
CA VAL A 18 35.19 24.60 16.73
C VAL A 18 36.43 25.50 16.65
N GLU A 19 37.13 25.48 15.51
CA GLU A 19 38.38 26.24 15.33
C GLU A 19 38.24 27.50 14.48
N GLN A 20 37.41 27.45 13.43
CA GLN A 20 37.21 28.55 12.46
C GLN A 20 35.80 29.17 12.50
N GLY A 21 34.91 28.61 13.33
CA GLY A 21 33.48 28.94 13.33
C GLY A 21 32.63 27.74 12.95
N CYS A 22 31.32 27.85 13.11
CA CYS A 22 30.37 26.80 12.77
C CYS A 22 29.01 27.36 12.33
N THR A 23 28.26 26.55 11.62
CA THR A 23 26.90 26.83 11.15
C THR A 23 25.87 26.14 12.03
N ILE A 24 24.77 26.82 12.29
CA ILE A 24 23.69 26.34 13.16
C ILE A 24 22.37 26.51 12.42
N GLY A 25 21.59 25.44 12.26
CA GLY A 25 20.36 25.49 11.47
C GLY A 25 19.60 24.16 11.41
N LYS A 26 18.44 24.18 10.74
CA LYS A 26 17.59 22.98 10.54
C LYS A 26 18.17 22.03 9.50
N ASP A 27 18.96 22.56 8.55
CA ASP A 27 19.53 21.77 7.46
C ASP A 27 20.58 20.77 7.96
N ALA A 28 20.61 19.57 7.37
CA ALA A 28 21.57 18.53 7.72
C ALA A 28 23.02 18.91 7.35
N SER A 29 23.21 19.91 6.48
CA SER A 29 24.52 20.46 6.16
C SER A 29 25.11 21.36 7.26
N CYS A 30 24.34 21.71 8.29
CA CYS A 30 24.82 22.55 9.40
C CYS A 30 25.66 21.74 10.39
N ASP A 31 26.72 22.36 10.92
CA ASP A 31 27.59 21.74 11.93
C ASP A 31 26.83 21.41 13.22
N VAL A 32 25.92 22.31 13.62
CA VAL A 32 24.98 22.12 14.73
C VAL A 32 23.55 22.09 14.18
N ILE A 33 23.01 20.89 14.07
CA ILE A 33 21.64 20.67 13.60
C ILE A 33 20.67 20.91 14.74
N VAL A 34 19.74 21.84 14.55
CA VAL A 34 18.69 22.21 15.53
C VAL A 34 17.30 21.88 14.99
N LYS A 35 16.41 21.38 15.85
CA LYS A 35 15.05 20.97 15.48
C LYS A 35 14.04 22.06 15.82
N GLY A 36 13.14 22.39 14.88
CA GLY A 36 12.03 23.32 15.09
C GLY A 36 11.34 23.72 13.79
N LEU A 37 10.03 23.96 13.85
CA LEU A 37 9.20 24.36 12.70
C LEU A 37 9.59 25.74 12.14
N LEU A 38 9.97 26.68 13.01
CA LEU A 38 10.26 28.08 12.66
C LEU A 38 11.76 28.39 12.50
N ILE A 39 12.61 27.38 12.60
CA ILE A 39 14.07 27.54 12.47
C ILE A 39 14.44 27.52 10.99
N GLY A 40 15.20 28.51 10.54
CA GLY A 40 15.71 28.59 9.17
C GLY A 40 16.63 27.42 8.81
N LYS A 41 16.76 27.14 7.50
CA LYS A 41 17.72 26.13 6.98
C LYS A 41 19.13 26.39 7.52
N LEU A 42 19.59 27.64 7.42
CA LEU A 42 20.73 28.20 8.14
C LEU A 42 20.19 29.31 9.05
N GLN A 43 20.26 29.13 10.37
CA GLN A 43 19.69 30.07 11.33
C GLN A 43 20.74 31.05 11.88
N ALA A 44 21.91 30.54 12.24
CA ALA A 44 22.98 31.35 12.80
C ALA A 44 24.35 30.83 12.36
N ARG A 45 25.35 31.70 12.40
CA ARG A 45 26.74 31.36 12.15
C ARG A 45 27.61 31.91 13.27
N ILE A 46 28.46 31.06 13.83
CA ILE A 46 29.57 31.50 14.68
C ILE A 46 30.79 31.70 13.77
N VAL A 47 31.37 32.89 13.79
CA VAL A 47 32.56 33.27 13.00
C VAL A 47 33.71 33.67 13.92
N ARG A 48 34.95 33.38 13.51
CA ARG A 48 36.16 33.79 14.24
C ARG A 48 36.81 35.00 13.56
N GLU A 49 36.93 36.10 14.29
CA GLU A 49 37.55 37.35 13.83
C GLU A 49 38.51 37.88 14.89
N HIS A 50 39.72 38.31 14.49
CA HIS A 50 40.72 38.91 15.40
C HIS A 50 40.96 38.11 16.70
N ASN A 51 40.98 36.78 16.59
CA ASN A 51 41.14 35.83 17.70
C ASN A 51 39.99 35.77 18.71
N ALA A 52 38.81 36.28 18.37
CA ALA A 52 37.56 36.16 19.13
C ALA A 52 36.44 35.54 18.29
N TYR A 53 35.38 35.04 18.94
CA TYR A 53 34.22 34.43 18.26
C TYR A 53 33.00 35.33 18.37
N TYR A 54 32.26 35.46 17.28
CA TYR A 54 31.01 36.22 17.19
C TYR A 54 29.92 35.31 16.63
N ILE A 55 28.68 35.49 17.07
CA ILE A 55 27.50 34.85 16.48
C ILE A 55 26.71 35.87 15.67
N GLU A 56 26.28 35.46 14.49
CA GLU A 56 25.48 36.25 13.57
C GLU A 56 24.19 35.49 13.24
N ASP A 57 23.04 36.16 13.40
CA ASP A 57 21.76 35.64 12.95
C ASP A 57 21.64 35.80 11.44
N GLN A 58 21.19 34.75 10.74
CA GLN A 58 21.11 34.71 9.28
C GLN A 58 19.68 34.92 8.74
N GLY A 59 18.74 35.38 9.59
CA GLY A 59 17.42 35.82 9.16
C GLY A 59 16.35 34.73 9.04
N GLY A 60 16.20 33.88 10.06
CA GLY A 60 15.08 32.94 10.19
C GLY A 60 13.81 33.56 10.80
N ILE A 61 12.71 32.79 10.84
CA ILE A 61 11.45 33.23 11.50
C ILE A 61 11.62 33.26 13.02
N ALA A 62 12.29 32.25 13.58
CA ALA A 62 12.75 32.29 14.97
C ALA A 62 13.95 33.23 15.10
N ALA A 63 13.99 34.04 16.17
CA ALA A 63 15.17 34.86 16.47
C ALA A 63 16.27 34.02 17.15
N THR A 64 17.53 34.25 16.79
CA THR A 64 18.66 33.80 17.61
C THR A 64 18.77 34.71 18.83
N LEU A 65 18.73 34.12 20.03
CA LEU A 65 18.87 34.85 21.29
C LEU A 65 20.24 34.59 21.91
N VAL A 66 20.83 35.61 22.53
CA VAL A 66 21.96 35.46 23.45
C VAL A 66 21.58 36.09 24.78
N ASN A 67 21.72 35.31 25.86
CA ASN A 67 21.34 35.73 27.22
C ASN A 67 19.90 36.27 27.30
N GLY A 68 18.98 35.64 26.55
CA GLY A 68 17.56 36.00 26.50
C GLY A 68 17.20 37.20 25.62
N SER A 69 18.17 37.83 24.95
CA SER A 69 17.93 38.97 24.05
C SER A 69 18.18 38.60 22.59
N PRO A 70 17.34 39.02 21.63
CA PRO A 70 17.56 38.76 20.21
C PRO A 70 18.76 39.54 19.69
N ILE A 71 19.51 38.89 18.79
CA ILE A 71 20.74 39.46 18.22
C ILE A 71 20.66 39.43 16.69
N THR A 72 21.25 40.44 16.04
CA THR A 72 21.65 40.35 14.63
C THR A 72 23.12 39.90 14.54
N ARG A 73 23.94 40.41 15.46
CA ARG A 73 25.34 40.03 15.68
C ARG A 73 25.69 40.21 17.15
N TYR A 74 26.43 39.28 17.73
CA TYR A 74 26.84 39.33 19.14
C TYR A 74 28.23 38.75 19.35
N GLY A 75 29.06 39.42 20.14
CA GLY A 75 30.35 38.94 20.61
C GLY A 75 31.23 40.07 21.14
N PRO A 76 32.43 39.76 21.65
CA PRO A 76 33.03 38.43 21.66
C PRO A 76 32.32 37.46 22.62
N LEU A 77 32.09 36.24 22.16
CA LEU A 77 31.46 35.16 22.92
C LEU A 77 32.36 34.68 24.07
N THR A 78 31.78 34.54 25.26
CA THR A 78 32.43 34.14 26.51
C THR A 78 31.73 32.95 27.17
N GLU A 79 32.33 32.36 28.19
CA GLU A 79 31.73 31.25 28.96
C GLU A 79 30.48 31.64 29.75
N ALA A 80 30.22 32.93 29.93
CA ALA A 80 29.00 33.42 30.55
C ALA A 80 27.81 33.45 29.58
N ASP A 81 28.07 33.32 28.27
CA ASP A 81 27.05 33.48 27.24
C ASP A 81 26.29 32.17 26.98
N GLN A 82 24.96 32.31 26.92
CA GLN A 82 24.05 31.23 26.53
C GLN A 82 23.34 31.63 25.23
N ILE A 83 23.54 30.82 24.18
CA ILE A 83 22.86 30.98 22.89
C ILE A 83 21.61 30.11 22.90
N GLU A 84 20.48 30.67 22.48
CA GLU A 84 19.20 29.97 22.38
C GLU A 84 18.63 30.09 20.97
N ILE A 85 18.34 28.94 20.37
CA ILE A 85 17.72 28.82 19.04
C ILE A 85 16.59 27.79 19.14
N GLY A 86 15.34 28.27 19.16
CA GLY A 86 14.17 27.44 19.40
C GLY A 86 14.25 26.76 20.77
N VAL A 87 14.26 25.42 20.78
CA VAL A 87 14.36 24.61 22.02
C VAL A 87 15.78 24.14 22.33
N THR A 88 16.76 24.52 21.51
CA THR A 88 18.16 24.14 21.70
C THR A 88 18.90 25.26 22.41
N THR A 89 19.61 24.89 23.49
CA THR A 89 20.49 25.79 24.23
C THR A 89 21.94 25.40 23.98
N ILE A 90 22.78 26.36 23.59
CA ILE A 90 24.20 26.16 23.34
C ILE A 90 24.99 26.99 24.36
N ARG A 91 25.85 26.31 25.12
CA ARG A 91 26.73 26.93 26.13
C ARG A 91 28.19 26.83 25.70
N ILE A 92 28.96 27.86 26.02
CA ILE A 92 30.40 27.89 25.79
C ILE A 92 31.11 27.38 27.03
N VAL A 93 32.02 26.41 26.86
CA VAL A 93 32.74 25.80 27.98
C VAL A 93 34.25 25.87 27.80
N ARG A 94 34.97 26.02 28.92
CA ARG A 94 36.44 25.92 28.95
C ARG A 94 36.91 24.53 28.57
N ALA A 95 37.98 24.45 27.78
CA ALA A 95 38.72 23.21 27.68
C ALA A 95 39.37 22.94 29.05
N ALA A 96 39.10 21.77 29.65
CA ALA A 96 39.86 21.33 30.81
C ALA A 96 41.33 21.21 30.40
N ALA A 97 42.23 21.86 31.15
CA ALA A 97 43.67 21.70 30.95
C ALA A 97 44.03 20.22 31.10
N ALA A 98 44.73 19.67 30.10
CA ALA A 98 45.16 18.29 30.09
C ALA A 98 46.05 18.00 31.31
N ILE A 99 45.62 17.10 32.18
CA ILE A 99 46.51 16.45 33.16
C ILE A 99 47.32 15.42 32.37
N GLN A 100 48.63 15.64 32.28
CA GLN A 100 49.58 14.70 31.70
C GLN A 100 49.63 13.41 32.54
N PRO A 101 49.71 12.22 31.92
CA PRO A 101 49.99 11.00 32.66
C PRO A 101 51.44 11.00 33.13
N ALA A 102 51.66 10.85 34.44
CA ALA A 102 52.98 10.64 34.99
C ALA A 102 53.51 9.26 34.60
N HIS A 103 54.61 9.23 33.85
CA HIS A 103 55.47 8.08 33.67
C HIS A 103 56.12 7.70 35.01
N GLN A 104 55.94 6.46 35.46
CA GLN A 104 56.97 5.70 36.19
C GLN A 104 56.89 4.21 35.81
N ALA A 105 57.86 3.76 35.00
CA ALA A 105 58.41 2.40 35.09
C ALA A 105 59.21 2.32 36.41
N VAL A 106 59.32 1.18 37.11
CA VAL A 106 60.16 0.03 36.77
C VAL A 106 59.80 -1.19 37.66
N GLN A 107 59.60 -2.33 36.98
CA GLN A 107 59.93 -3.75 37.26
C GLN A 107 59.71 -4.50 38.59
N HIS A 108 59.21 -5.74 38.36
CA HIS A 108 59.57 -7.07 38.90
C HIS A 108 58.90 -7.67 40.15
N GLY A 109 58.51 -8.95 39.99
CA GLY A 109 58.15 -9.93 41.04
C GLY A 109 56.73 -10.49 40.87
N GLN A 110 56.50 -11.57 40.12
CA GLN A 110 56.47 -12.98 40.58
C GLN A 110 55.77 -13.25 41.93
N GLN A 111 54.73 -14.11 41.83
CA GLN A 111 54.18 -15.07 42.81
C GLN A 111 53.75 -14.56 44.20
N PHE A 112 52.48 -14.81 44.58
CA PHE A 112 52.09 -15.88 45.50
C PHE A 112 50.62 -15.74 45.93
N ALA A 113 50.04 -16.90 46.22
CA ALA A 113 48.69 -17.19 46.71
C ALA A 113 48.11 -16.26 47.80
N GLN A 114 46.79 -16.07 47.75
CA GLN A 114 45.98 -15.70 48.91
C GLN A 114 45.40 -16.96 49.58
N PRO A 115 45.37 -17.03 50.92
CA PRO A 115 44.53 -17.97 51.66
C PRO A 115 43.24 -17.30 52.19
N SER A 116 42.11 -17.97 51.93
CA SER A 116 40.96 -18.31 52.80
C SER A 116 40.52 -17.43 53.99
N LEU A 117 39.18 -17.28 54.11
CA LEU A 117 38.32 -17.38 55.33
C LEU A 117 36.84 -17.59 54.85
N VAL A 118 36.19 -18.77 54.98
CA VAL A 118 35.33 -19.29 56.11
C VAL A 118 34.02 -18.47 56.26
N ALA A 119 32.76 -18.96 56.26
CA ALA A 119 32.13 -20.26 56.56
C ALA A 119 30.72 -20.44 55.92
N ALA A 120 30.35 -21.73 55.84
CA ALA A 120 29.09 -22.45 55.60
C ALA A 120 27.68 -21.82 55.84
N HIS A 121 26.70 -22.17 54.99
CA HIS A 121 25.61 -23.11 55.36
C HIS A 121 24.82 -23.66 54.14
N GLY A 122 24.70 -25.01 54.08
CA GLY A 122 23.65 -25.87 53.45
C GLY A 122 23.33 -25.69 51.95
N GLY A 123 23.38 -26.68 51.06
CA GLY A 123 23.37 -28.13 51.16
C GLY A 123 22.31 -28.68 50.18
N HIS A 124 22.74 -29.30 49.07
CA HIS A 124 22.24 -30.57 48.49
C HIS A 124 22.67 -30.75 47.01
N GLU A 125 23.48 -31.80 46.80
CA GLU A 125 23.58 -32.77 45.69
C GLU A 125 23.48 -32.27 44.23
N ALA A 126 24.56 -32.18 43.44
CA ALA A 126 25.46 -33.20 42.87
C ALA A 126 24.95 -33.88 41.57
N LEU A 127 25.65 -33.60 40.45
CA LEU A 127 26.23 -34.54 39.43
C LEU A 127 26.41 -33.85 38.04
N PRO A 128 27.35 -34.31 37.17
CA PRO A 128 28.41 -33.45 36.67
C PRO A 128 28.51 -33.29 35.14
N ASP A 129 29.25 -32.24 34.78
CA ASP A 129 30.20 -32.02 33.67
C ASP A 129 30.11 -32.80 32.34
N ARG A 130 30.12 -32.00 31.26
CA ARG A 130 30.85 -32.27 30.02
C ARG A 130 31.72 -31.06 29.62
N PRO A 131 32.98 -31.26 29.18
CA PRO A 131 33.90 -30.23 28.71
C PRO A 131 33.69 -29.86 27.22
N PRO A 132 34.35 -28.79 26.70
CA PRO A 132 33.98 -28.11 25.47
C PRO A 132 34.60 -28.72 24.20
N LEU A 133 33.87 -28.62 23.09
CA LEU A 133 34.29 -29.02 21.75
C LEU A 133 35.20 -27.97 21.10
N GLN A 134 36.37 -28.43 20.64
CA GLN A 134 37.20 -27.77 19.64
C GLN A 134 36.63 -27.97 18.23
N ALA A 135 36.93 -26.99 17.38
CA ALA A 135 36.54 -26.84 15.99
C ALA A 135 36.90 -28.02 15.08
N GLN A 136 36.05 -28.28 14.08
CA GLN A 136 36.44 -28.88 12.81
C GLN A 136 35.44 -28.56 11.70
N ALA A 137 35.96 -28.68 10.47
CA ALA A 137 35.56 -28.03 9.25
C ALA A 137 34.26 -28.54 8.61
N SER A 138 33.73 -27.68 7.74
CA SER A 138 32.56 -27.80 6.89
C SER A 138 32.58 -29.03 5.97
N ALA A 139 31.46 -29.75 5.91
CA ALA A 139 31.16 -30.71 4.85
C ALA A 139 29.72 -30.48 4.34
N GLN A 140 29.62 -30.33 3.02
CA GLN A 140 28.38 -30.30 2.23
C GLN A 140 27.76 -31.71 2.20
N ILE A 141 26.44 -31.80 2.31
CA ILE A 141 25.67 -33.03 2.06
C ILE A 141 24.46 -32.66 1.21
N GLU A 142 24.41 -33.20 -0.01
CA GLU A 142 23.20 -33.32 -0.83
C GLU A 142 22.35 -34.53 -0.38
N PRO A 143 21.02 -34.49 -0.49
CA PRO A 143 20.19 -35.67 -0.33
C PRO A 143 19.97 -36.40 -1.67
N SER A 144 20.18 -37.71 -1.62
CA SER A 144 19.93 -38.68 -2.70
C SER A 144 18.45 -39.04 -2.80
N PHE A 145 17.93 -39.11 -4.03
CA PHE A 145 16.70 -39.84 -4.37
C PHE A 145 17.07 -41.08 -5.16
N ALA A 146 16.60 -42.24 -4.67
CA ALA A 146 16.64 -43.51 -5.38
C ALA A 146 15.27 -43.77 -6.02
N VAL A 147 15.23 -43.96 -7.34
CA VAL A 147 14.13 -44.64 -8.03
C VAL A 147 14.74 -45.63 -9.00
N ALA A 148 14.40 -46.90 -8.82
CA ALA A 148 14.78 -48.00 -9.69
C ALA A 148 13.68 -48.26 -10.72
N ALA A 149 14.03 -48.27 -12.00
CA ALA A 149 13.34 -49.04 -13.03
C ALA A 149 14.29 -49.26 -14.22
N GLN A 150 14.66 -50.52 -14.44
CA GLN A 150 15.47 -50.99 -15.55
C GLN A 150 14.62 -51.10 -16.83
N VAL A 151 15.16 -50.65 -17.97
CA VAL A 151 14.71 -51.04 -19.31
C VAL A 151 15.92 -51.59 -20.07
N PRO A 152 15.88 -52.80 -20.66
CA PRO A 152 16.95 -53.27 -21.52
C PRO A 152 16.77 -52.78 -22.96
N SER A 153 17.90 -52.41 -23.56
CA SER A 153 18.07 -52.08 -24.97
C SER A 153 17.99 -53.31 -25.87
N SER A 154 17.29 -53.23 -27.00
CA SER A 154 17.58 -54.08 -28.17
C SER A 154 17.01 -53.49 -29.48
N SER A 155 17.94 -53.19 -30.38
CA SER A 155 17.95 -53.38 -31.84
C SER A 155 16.76 -52.90 -32.71
N GLU A 156 17.10 -51.97 -33.61
CA GLU A 156 16.43 -51.65 -34.88
C GLU A 156 16.16 -52.88 -35.76
N PRO A 157 15.19 -52.76 -36.68
CA PRO A 157 15.45 -53.18 -38.05
C PRO A 157 15.15 -52.09 -39.09
N SER A 158 15.95 -52.15 -40.14
CA SER A 158 16.01 -51.35 -41.35
C SER A 158 15.06 -51.84 -42.46
N TYR A 159 15.06 -51.09 -43.59
CA TYR A 159 14.56 -51.35 -44.96
C TYR A 159 13.32 -50.51 -45.40
N PRO A 160 13.15 -50.21 -46.72
CA PRO A 160 14.06 -49.47 -47.60
C PRO A 160 13.34 -48.40 -48.49
N HIS A 161 14.15 -47.60 -49.21
CA HIS A 161 13.78 -46.58 -50.19
C HIS A 161 12.98 -47.09 -51.43
N ALA A 162 12.06 -46.24 -51.93
CA ALA A 162 11.62 -46.15 -53.35
C ALA A 162 11.12 -44.71 -53.62
N VAL A 163 11.84 -43.85 -54.34
CA VAL A 163 11.78 -43.54 -55.80
C VAL A 163 10.48 -42.87 -56.26
N ALA A 164 10.61 -41.62 -56.73
CA ALA A 164 9.57 -40.83 -57.40
C ALA A 164 9.28 -41.31 -58.83
N PRO A 165 8.14 -40.89 -59.42
CA PRO A 165 8.24 -40.25 -60.73
C PRO A 165 7.31 -39.05 -60.95
N ASP A 166 7.67 -38.31 -62.00
CA ASP A 166 7.08 -37.12 -62.61
C ASP A 166 5.78 -37.36 -63.41
N ALA A 167 5.05 -36.24 -63.58
CA ALA A 167 4.27 -35.76 -64.74
C ALA A 167 3.09 -36.57 -65.34
N ALA A 168 1.91 -35.92 -65.43
CA ALA A 168 1.28 -35.43 -66.67
C ALA A 168 -0.26 -35.55 -66.75
N SER A 169 -0.85 -34.62 -67.52
CA SER A 169 -2.22 -34.49 -68.09
C SER A 169 -3.36 -34.09 -67.13
N ALA A 170 -3.96 -32.89 -67.20
CA ALA A 170 -4.58 -32.11 -68.29
C ALA A 170 -6.03 -32.52 -68.60
N ASP A 171 -6.97 -31.62 -68.28
CA ASP A 171 -8.13 -31.25 -69.12
C ASP A 171 -8.82 -30.01 -68.48
N GLN A 172 -8.76 -28.84 -69.13
CA GLN A 172 -9.80 -28.26 -70.03
C GLN A 172 -10.97 -27.64 -69.22
N TYR A 173 -11.35 -26.36 -69.31
CA TYR A 173 -11.52 -25.52 -70.50
C TYR A 173 -11.58 -24.01 -70.16
N THR A 174 -11.43 -23.22 -71.22
CA THR A 174 -11.02 -21.81 -71.42
C THR A 174 -12.02 -20.67 -71.06
N PRO A 175 -11.52 -19.41 -70.96
CA PRO A 175 -12.25 -18.21 -70.54
C PRO A 175 -12.73 -17.34 -71.71
N VAL A 176 -13.69 -16.44 -71.45
CA VAL A 176 -14.13 -15.40 -72.40
C VAL A 176 -13.53 -14.03 -72.04
N ARG A 177 -13.20 -13.31 -73.11
CA ARG A 177 -12.27 -12.18 -73.25
C ARG A 177 -12.93 -10.80 -73.03
N ARG A 178 -12.06 -9.87 -72.65
CA ARG A 178 -12.17 -8.42 -72.39
C ARG A 178 -12.65 -7.56 -73.57
N GLU A 179 -13.10 -6.34 -73.24
CA GLU A 179 -12.63 -5.00 -73.70
C GLU A 179 -13.56 -3.92 -73.09
N SER A 180 -13.23 -2.67 -72.73
CA SER A 180 -12.06 -1.74 -72.77
C SER A 180 -12.42 -0.57 -71.80
N MET A 181 -11.55 0.24 -71.16
CA MET A 181 -10.57 1.20 -71.69
C MET A 181 -9.54 1.67 -70.63
N ALA A 182 -8.36 2.03 -71.14
CA ALA A 182 -7.12 2.66 -70.64
C ALA A 182 -7.24 3.83 -69.60
N THR A 183 -6.55 3.83 -68.43
CA THR A 183 -5.15 4.24 -68.01
C THR A 183 -4.89 5.77 -67.89
N PRO A 184 -3.95 6.31 -67.05
CA PRO A 184 -2.84 5.64 -66.32
C PRO A 184 -2.57 6.03 -64.84
N ASP A 185 -1.98 5.06 -64.14
CA ASP A 185 -0.92 5.09 -63.10
C ASP A 185 -0.62 6.35 -62.26
N GLN A 186 -0.72 6.22 -60.92
CA GLN A 186 0.27 6.70 -59.94
C GLN A 186 -0.09 6.29 -58.49
N ARG A 187 0.74 5.39 -57.91
CA ARG A 187 1.09 5.21 -56.48
C ARG A 187 0.05 5.48 -55.36
N ALA A 188 -0.32 4.43 -54.63
CA ALA A 188 -0.58 4.43 -53.17
C ALA A 188 -0.61 2.96 -52.69
N ALA A 189 0.38 2.42 -51.97
CA ALA A 189 0.72 2.66 -50.58
C ALA A 189 -0.50 2.54 -49.65
N GLU A 190 -0.53 1.44 -48.91
CA GLU A 190 -1.53 1.02 -47.92
C GLU A 190 -1.85 2.13 -46.91
N ALA A 191 -3.15 2.36 -46.67
CA ALA A 191 -3.64 3.20 -45.58
C ALA A 191 -4.49 2.34 -44.62
N PRO A 192 -4.22 2.39 -43.30
CA PRO A 192 -4.95 1.60 -42.31
C PRO A 192 -6.39 2.12 -42.13
N LEU A 193 -7.30 1.18 -41.88
CA LEU A 193 -8.69 1.43 -41.51
C LEU A 193 -8.77 2.39 -40.32
N ARG A 194 -9.15 3.63 -40.62
CA ARG A 194 -9.39 4.71 -39.65
C ARG A 194 -10.69 4.37 -38.91
N ILE A 195 -10.57 3.82 -37.70
CA ILE A 195 -11.66 3.83 -36.73
C ILE A 195 -12.04 5.30 -36.54
N GLN A 196 -13.23 5.69 -36.97
CA GLN A 196 -13.77 7.01 -36.65
C GLN A 196 -13.92 7.05 -35.12
N ALA A 197 -12.98 7.73 -34.46
CA ALA A 197 -13.13 8.11 -33.08
C ALA A 197 -14.46 8.87 -32.98
N ALA A 198 -15.45 8.27 -32.33
CA ALA A 198 -16.65 8.97 -31.90
C ALA A 198 -16.17 10.22 -31.18
N GLN A 199 -16.45 11.40 -31.74
CA GLN A 199 -16.17 12.66 -31.09
C GLN A 199 -17.03 12.69 -29.82
N VAL A 200 -16.45 12.28 -28.70
CA VAL A 200 -16.97 12.58 -27.38
C VAL A 200 -16.98 14.11 -27.31
N LYS A 201 -18.17 14.70 -27.48
CA LYS A 201 -18.38 16.10 -27.12
C LYS A 201 -17.86 16.23 -25.68
N LYS A 202 -16.75 16.95 -25.48
CA LYS A 202 -16.36 17.46 -24.16
C LYS A 202 -17.47 18.40 -23.73
N THR A 203 -18.52 17.86 -23.13
CA THR A 203 -19.44 18.64 -22.33
C THR A 203 -18.57 19.20 -21.22
N ALA A 204 -18.26 20.50 -21.27
CA ALA A 204 -17.64 21.17 -20.14
C ALA A 204 -18.51 20.84 -18.93
N ALA A 205 -17.95 20.11 -17.97
CA ALA A 205 -18.66 19.78 -16.74
C ALA A 205 -19.22 21.09 -16.19
N ALA A 206 -20.54 21.16 -16.01
CA ALA A 206 -21.18 22.34 -15.45
C ALA A 206 -20.45 22.71 -14.16
N ALA A 207 -20.02 23.97 -14.03
CA ALA A 207 -19.33 24.42 -12.83
C ALA A 207 -20.27 24.18 -11.65
N LEU A 208 -19.86 23.31 -10.74
CA LEU A 208 -20.60 23.07 -9.50
C LEU A 208 -20.76 24.42 -8.77
N PRO A 209 -21.92 24.69 -8.16
CA PRO A 209 -22.08 25.87 -7.33
C PRO A 209 -21.02 25.83 -6.22
N VAL A 210 -20.10 26.79 -6.26
CA VAL A 210 -19.04 26.91 -5.26
C VAL A 210 -19.69 27.39 -3.98
N ALA A 211 -19.63 26.58 -2.92
CA ALA A 211 -20.11 27.00 -1.61
C ALA A 211 -19.46 28.34 -1.22
N PRO A 212 -20.18 29.29 -0.57
CA PRO A 212 -19.63 30.61 -0.26
C PRO A 212 -18.27 30.59 0.44
N ILE A 213 -18.03 29.59 1.30
CA ILE A 213 -16.76 29.38 2.00
C ILE A 213 -15.58 29.03 1.06
N ASN A 214 -15.86 28.47 -0.11
CA ASN A 214 -14.87 28.12 -1.14
C ASN A 214 -14.77 29.18 -2.25
N SER A 215 -15.49 30.29 -2.12
CA SER A 215 -15.30 31.48 -2.97
C SER A 215 -13.91 32.09 -2.73
N PRO A 216 -13.40 32.94 -3.65
CA PRO A 216 -12.15 33.66 -3.43
C PRO A 216 -12.11 34.43 -2.11
N LEU A 217 -13.23 35.04 -1.70
CA LEU A 217 -13.36 35.72 -0.41
C LEU A 217 -13.28 34.72 0.75
N GLY A 218 -13.98 33.60 0.68
CA GLY A 218 -13.96 32.59 1.72
C GLY A 218 -12.57 31.97 1.93
N ILE A 219 -11.85 31.69 0.84
CA ILE A 219 -10.45 31.24 0.87
C ILE A 219 -9.57 32.29 1.57
N GLU A 220 -9.73 33.56 1.22
CA GLU A 220 -8.94 34.66 1.82
C GLU A 220 -9.22 34.78 3.33
N LEU A 221 -10.49 34.73 3.74
CA LEU A 221 -10.86 34.76 5.16
C LEU A 221 -10.28 33.56 5.93
N ARG A 222 -10.27 32.36 5.33
CA ARG A 222 -9.61 31.19 5.95
C ARG A 222 -8.12 31.41 6.11
N LYS A 223 -7.41 31.93 5.09
CA LYS A 223 -5.98 32.25 5.17
C LYS A 223 -5.69 33.28 6.26
N GLN A 224 -6.48 34.34 6.31
CA GLN A 224 -6.32 35.40 7.31
C GLN A 224 -6.55 34.88 8.73
N ALA A 225 -7.62 34.11 8.96
CA ALA A 225 -7.88 33.49 10.25
C ALA A 225 -6.75 32.53 10.66
N HIS A 226 -6.30 31.67 9.73
CA HIS A 226 -5.18 30.75 9.95
C HIS A 226 -3.91 31.50 10.38
N MET A 227 -3.52 32.54 9.65
CA MET A 227 -2.33 33.35 9.96
C MET A 227 -2.44 34.05 11.32
N LYS A 228 -3.63 34.58 11.67
CA LYS A 228 -3.87 35.21 12.97
C LYS A 228 -3.80 34.22 14.12
N VAL A 229 -4.28 32.99 13.95
CA VAL A 229 -4.16 31.94 14.96
C VAL A 229 -2.71 31.57 15.21
N ILE A 230 -1.92 31.32 14.14
CA ILE A 230 -0.48 31.03 14.29
C ILE A 230 0.20 32.17 15.05
N SER A 231 -0.04 33.41 14.63
CA SER A 231 0.55 34.60 15.28
C SER A 231 0.16 34.69 16.77
N ALA A 232 -1.09 34.40 17.10
CA ALA A 232 -1.58 34.43 18.49
C ALA A 232 -0.96 33.33 19.36
N LEU A 233 -0.74 32.12 18.81
CA LEU A 233 -0.08 31.02 19.51
C LEU A 233 1.41 31.32 19.75
N ASP A 234 2.09 31.86 18.74
CA ASP A 234 3.50 32.26 18.83
C ASP A 234 3.71 33.40 19.84
N LEU A 235 2.84 34.42 19.82
CA LEU A 235 2.89 35.55 20.77
C LEU A 235 2.72 35.11 22.23
N ARG A 236 1.91 34.06 22.47
CA ARG A 236 1.71 33.48 23.80
C ARG A 236 2.88 32.57 24.23
N ARG A 237 3.93 32.42 23.40
CA ARG A 237 5.06 31.51 23.59
C ARG A 237 4.62 30.09 23.97
N LEU A 238 3.46 29.67 23.46
CA LEU A 238 2.90 28.36 23.76
C LEU A 238 3.76 27.33 23.04
N ASN A 239 4.31 26.39 23.81
CA ASN A 239 5.04 25.27 23.24
C ASN A 239 4.05 24.25 22.67
N VAL A 240 3.48 24.55 21.50
CA VAL A 240 2.52 23.71 20.78
C VAL A 240 3.05 22.27 20.62
N ALA A 241 4.35 22.09 20.43
CA ALA A 241 5.01 20.78 20.32
C ALA A 241 5.11 19.98 21.64
N ARG A 242 4.62 20.52 22.77
CA ARG A 242 4.61 19.86 24.10
C ARG A 242 3.21 19.56 24.61
N MET A 243 2.19 20.04 23.91
CA MET A 243 0.80 19.93 24.35
C MET A 243 0.24 18.57 23.94
N GLU A 244 -0.56 17.99 24.82
CA GLU A 244 -1.40 16.85 24.47
C GLU A 244 -2.48 17.29 23.48
N GLU A 245 -2.97 16.38 22.66
CA GLU A 245 -3.88 16.68 21.55
C GLU A 245 -5.14 17.43 22.01
N ASP A 246 -5.74 17.01 23.13
CA ASP A 246 -6.92 17.65 23.72
C ASP A 246 -6.65 19.09 24.19
N GLU A 247 -5.46 19.35 24.74
CA GLU A 247 -5.06 20.67 25.21
C GLU A 247 -4.81 21.62 24.02
N LEU A 248 -4.17 21.10 22.96
CA LEU A 248 -3.97 21.82 21.73
C LEU A 248 -5.30 22.20 21.07
N ARG A 249 -6.23 21.24 20.96
CA ARG A 249 -7.59 21.45 20.44
C ARG A 249 -8.32 22.56 21.18
N LYS A 250 -8.31 22.54 22.51
CA LYS A 250 -8.94 23.60 23.32
C LYS A 250 -8.30 24.97 23.10
N THR A 251 -6.98 25.01 23.03
CA THR A 251 -6.21 26.26 22.91
C THR A 251 -6.40 26.92 21.55
N VAL A 252 -6.32 26.15 20.46
CA VAL A 252 -6.60 26.64 19.10
C VAL A 252 -8.06 27.05 18.97
N GLY A 253 -8.98 26.27 19.53
CA GLY A 253 -10.41 26.60 19.53
C GLY A 253 -10.70 27.94 20.21
N ALA A 254 -10.11 28.18 21.39
CA ALA A 254 -10.25 29.43 22.13
C ALA A 254 -9.60 30.62 21.41
N ALA A 255 -8.44 30.42 20.77
CA ALA A 255 -7.79 31.47 19.97
C ALA A 255 -8.63 31.83 18.74
N LEU A 256 -9.22 30.84 18.06
CA LEU A 256 -10.13 31.08 16.94
C LEU A 256 -11.38 31.83 17.38
N ASP A 257 -12.00 31.44 18.49
CA ASP A 257 -13.17 32.16 19.03
C ASP A 257 -12.84 33.62 19.35
N ASP A 258 -11.69 33.88 19.95
CA ASP A 258 -11.25 35.23 20.28
C ASP A 258 -11.05 36.08 19.01
N ILE A 259 -10.35 35.54 18.01
CA ILE A 259 -10.07 36.24 16.74
C ILE A 259 -11.36 36.49 15.96
N LEU A 260 -12.21 35.47 15.79
CA LEU A 260 -13.39 35.56 14.94
C LEU A 260 -14.49 36.45 15.55
N ASN A 261 -14.58 36.54 16.88
CA ASN A 261 -15.59 37.36 17.54
C ASN A 261 -15.18 38.83 17.67
N HIS A 262 -13.88 39.13 17.83
CA HIS A 262 -13.40 40.50 18.03
C HIS A 262 -13.04 41.23 16.73
N ASP A 263 -12.82 40.50 15.64
CA ASP A 263 -12.47 41.09 14.36
C ASP A 263 -13.65 41.12 13.39
N VAL A 264 -14.18 42.32 13.19
CA VAL A 264 -15.34 42.59 12.33
C VAL A 264 -15.08 42.21 10.87
N SER A 265 -13.82 42.11 10.43
CA SER A 265 -13.50 41.71 9.04
C SER A 265 -13.93 40.28 8.69
N PHE A 266 -14.16 39.41 9.69
CA PHE A 266 -14.70 38.07 9.47
C PHE A 266 -16.23 38.00 9.41
N GLN A 267 -16.92 39.10 9.73
CA GLN A 267 -18.39 39.16 9.69
C GLN A 267 -18.86 39.42 8.25
N THR A 268 -19.23 38.35 7.55
CA THR A 268 -19.78 38.43 6.19
C THR A 268 -21.21 37.89 6.14
N ALA A 269 -22.01 38.39 5.20
CA ALA A 269 -23.40 37.98 5.05
C ALA A 269 -23.54 36.52 4.57
N ASP A 270 -22.62 36.07 3.71
CA ASP A 270 -22.74 34.80 2.99
C ASP A 270 -21.96 33.64 3.62
N ILE A 271 -21.02 33.91 4.55
CA ILE A 271 -20.19 32.89 5.19
C ILE A 271 -20.41 32.95 6.70
N PRO A 272 -21.11 31.97 7.30
CA PRO A 272 -21.33 31.96 8.73
C PRO A 272 -20.02 31.70 9.49
N LEU A 273 -19.80 32.44 10.58
CA LEU A 273 -18.60 32.32 11.43
C LEU A 273 -18.37 30.89 11.93
N SER A 274 -19.44 30.12 12.17
CA SER A 274 -19.33 28.72 12.59
C SER A 274 -18.71 27.83 11.52
N ALA A 275 -19.08 28.02 10.24
CA ALA A 275 -18.49 27.28 9.12
C ALA A 275 -17.03 27.69 8.89
N LEU A 276 -16.74 29.00 9.00
CA LEU A 276 -15.37 29.51 8.91
C LEU A 276 -14.49 28.93 10.03
N LYS A 277 -14.97 28.97 11.28
CA LYS A 277 -14.30 28.39 12.44
C LYS A 277 -14.01 26.91 12.25
N LYS A 278 -15.02 26.11 11.87
CA LYS A 278 -14.87 24.67 11.62
C LYS A 278 -13.79 24.42 10.57
N SER A 279 -13.89 25.09 9.41
CA SER A 279 -12.96 24.87 8.31
C SER A 279 -11.51 25.23 8.68
N VAL A 280 -11.28 26.33 9.39
CA VAL A 280 -9.92 26.74 9.79
C VAL A 280 -9.40 25.83 10.91
N PHE A 281 -10.25 25.45 11.86
CA PHE A 281 -9.90 24.53 12.93
C PHE A 281 -9.46 23.16 12.40
N ASP A 282 -10.26 22.58 11.50
CA ASP A 282 -9.97 21.29 10.87
C ASP A 282 -8.69 21.35 10.04
N GLU A 283 -8.39 22.49 9.40
CA GLU A 283 -7.17 22.66 8.60
C GLU A 283 -5.91 22.85 9.46
N ILE A 284 -6.02 23.44 10.65
CA ILE A 284 -4.89 23.62 11.58
C ILE A 284 -4.57 22.31 12.31
N ILE A 285 -5.59 21.65 12.86
CA ILE A 285 -5.40 20.52 13.79
C ILE A 285 -5.70 19.16 13.14
N GLY A 286 -6.75 19.09 12.31
CA GLY A 286 -7.21 17.86 11.66
C GLY A 286 -6.61 17.66 10.27
N LEU A 287 -7.33 16.97 9.39
CA LEU A 287 -6.96 16.75 8.00
C LEU A 287 -7.59 17.77 7.03
N GLY A 288 -8.09 18.89 7.56
CA GLY A 288 -8.79 19.93 6.80
C GLY A 288 -10.08 19.40 6.17
N PRO A 289 -10.36 19.71 4.89
CA PRO A 289 -11.59 19.29 4.21
C PRO A 289 -11.74 17.77 4.10
N LEU A 290 -10.66 16.99 4.30
CA LEU A 290 -10.71 15.53 4.27
C LEU A 290 -11.50 14.94 5.44
N GLU A 291 -11.56 15.61 6.59
CA GLU A 291 -12.28 15.13 7.78
C GLU A 291 -13.75 14.82 7.45
N GLU A 292 -14.42 15.73 6.76
CA GLU A 292 -15.83 15.58 6.38
C GLU A 292 -16.03 14.44 5.36
N LEU A 293 -15.12 14.30 4.39
CA LEU A 293 -15.17 13.26 3.36
C LEU A 293 -14.85 11.86 3.92
N ILE A 294 -13.93 11.79 4.89
CA ILE A 294 -13.59 10.55 5.59
C ILE A 294 -14.76 10.13 6.49
N ALA A 295 -15.41 11.08 7.16
CA ALA A 295 -16.57 10.80 8.01
C ALA A 295 -17.82 10.33 7.21
N ASP A 296 -17.99 10.78 5.96
CA ASP A 296 -19.15 10.42 5.13
C ASP A 296 -19.13 8.94 4.70
N PRO A 297 -20.02 8.06 5.21
CA PRO A 297 -20.00 6.63 4.90
C PRO A 297 -20.34 6.33 3.42
N THR A 298 -20.89 7.28 2.67
CA THR A 298 -21.23 7.10 1.24
C THR A 298 -20.02 7.24 0.31
N VAL A 299 -18.93 7.85 0.80
CA VAL A 299 -17.67 8.03 0.08
C VAL A 299 -16.79 6.79 0.24
N SER A 300 -16.35 6.18 -0.86
CA SER A 300 -15.42 5.05 -0.89
C SER A 300 -13.97 5.45 -1.14
N GLU A 301 -13.75 6.51 -1.93
CA GLU A 301 -12.41 6.96 -2.33
C GLU A 301 -12.36 8.49 -2.43
N ILE A 302 -11.23 9.08 -2.06
CA ILE A 302 -10.96 10.52 -2.11
C ILE A 302 -9.68 10.75 -2.90
N MET A 303 -9.70 11.63 -3.90
CA MET A 303 -8.57 11.94 -4.77
C MET A 303 -8.35 13.45 -4.80
N VAL A 304 -7.31 13.92 -4.13
CA VAL A 304 -6.83 15.30 -4.15
C VAL A 304 -5.77 15.40 -5.25
N ASN A 305 -6.13 15.99 -6.39
CA ASN A 305 -5.20 16.20 -7.50
C ASN A 305 -4.29 17.41 -7.26
N CYS A 306 -4.85 18.44 -6.61
CA CYS A 306 -4.17 19.62 -6.06
C CYS A 306 -5.12 20.32 -5.09
N HIS A 307 -4.69 21.42 -4.45
CA HIS A 307 -5.46 22.06 -3.38
C HIS A 307 -6.92 22.43 -3.74
N ASN A 308 -7.22 22.77 -4.99
CA ASN A 308 -8.56 23.18 -5.46
C ASN A 308 -9.28 22.15 -6.34
N GLU A 309 -8.73 20.94 -6.45
CA GLU A 309 -9.23 19.88 -7.33
C GLU A 309 -9.32 18.57 -6.54
N ILE A 310 -10.49 18.33 -5.91
CA ILE A 310 -10.79 17.11 -5.16
C ILE A 310 -11.90 16.33 -5.88
N PHE A 311 -11.69 15.04 -6.11
CA PHE A 311 -12.68 14.09 -6.60
C PHE A 311 -13.00 13.07 -5.50
N ILE A 312 -14.23 12.56 -5.52
CA ILE A 312 -14.70 11.49 -4.64
C ILE A 312 -15.41 10.42 -5.44
N GLU A 313 -15.24 9.16 -5.04
CA GLU A 313 -16.11 8.07 -5.48
C GLU A 313 -17.24 7.89 -4.46
N GLN A 314 -18.49 8.04 -4.93
CA GLN A 314 -19.70 7.78 -4.16
C GLN A 314 -20.60 6.84 -4.96
N ASN A 315 -21.06 5.74 -4.34
CA ASN A 315 -21.91 4.74 -4.99
C ASN A 315 -21.34 4.22 -6.34
N GLY A 316 -20.02 4.10 -6.46
CA GLY A 316 -19.33 3.65 -7.67
C GLY A 316 -19.31 4.68 -8.81
N GLN A 317 -19.61 5.95 -8.54
CA GLN A 317 -19.50 7.04 -9.51
C GLN A 317 -18.48 8.07 -9.03
N LEU A 318 -17.59 8.47 -9.94
CA LEU A 318 -16.57 9.48 -9.69
C LEU A 318 -17.17 10.87 -9.93
N THR A 319 -17.16 11.72 -8.91
CA THR A 319 -17.67 13.09 -8.99
C THR A 319 -16.68 14.08 -8.41
N ARG A 320 -16.73 15.35 -8.87
CA ARG A 320 -15.92 16.41 -8.29
C ARG A 320 -16.56 16.85 -6.97
N SER A 321 -15.76 16.88 -5.91
CA SER A 321 -16.20 17.32 -4.60
C SER A 321 -16.37 18.84 -4.55
N PRO A 322 -17.37 19.37 -3.81
CA PRO A 322 -17.54 20.81 -3.62
C PRO A 322 -16.56 21.42 -2.61
N VAL A 323 -15.87 20.60 -1.79
CA VAL A 323 -14.88 21.06 -0.81
C VAL A 323 -13.48 21.13 -1.42
N ILE A 324 -12.66 22.04 -0.91
CA ILE A 324 -11.28 22.29 -1.37
C ILE A 324 -10.38 22.63 -0.18
N PHE A 325 -9.08 22.46 -0.37
CA PHE A 325 -8.06 23.04 0.51
C PHE A 325 -7.84 24.52 0.19
N THR A 326 -7.37 25.26 1.19
CA THR A 326 -7.11 26.69 1.09
C THR A 326 -5.90 27.00 0.17
N ASP A 327 -4.84 26.19 0.22
CA ASP A 327 -3.69 26.22 -0.69
C ASP A 327 -2.85 24.92 -0.58
N ASP A 328 -1.75 24.83 -1.34
CA ASP A 328 -0.85 23.67 -1.33
C ASP A 328 -0.19 23.43 0.04
N ARG A 329 0.02 24.47 0.86
CA ARG A 329 0.60 24.31 2.20
C ARG A 329 -0.37 23.60 3.12
N ALA A 330 -1.67 23.85 2.97
CA ALA A 330 -2.72 23.11 3.67
C ALA A 330 -2.70 21.62 3.34
N VAL A 331 -2.50 21.27 2.06
CA VAL A 331 -2.37 19.87 1.63
C VAL A 331 -1.13 19.23 2.22
N LEU A 332 0.03 19.91 2.18
CA LEU A 332 1.27 19.44 2.81
C LEU A 332 1.11 19.22 4.30
N GLY A 333 0.45 20.15 5.01
CA GLY A 333 0.16 19.99 6.44
C GLY A 333 -0.70 18.76 6.74
N ALA A 334 -1.70 18.47 5.90
CA ALA A 334 -2.49 17.25 6.02
C ALA A 334 -1.63 15.99 5.80
N ILE A 335 -0.77 15.98 4.78
CA ILE A 335 0.16 14.88 4.51
C ILE A 335 1.09 14.65 5.72
N GLU A 336 1.69 15.72 6.27
CA GLU A 336 2.59 15.64 7.42
C GLU A 336 1.89 15.03 8.65
N ARG A 337 0.64 15.41 8.93
CA ARG A 337 -0.15 14.84 10.04
C ARG A 337 -0.49 13.37 9.83
N ILE A 338 -0.69 12.94 8.58
CA ILE A 338 -0.95 11.54 8.25
C ILE A 338 0.30 10.67 8.49
N VAL A 339 1.48 11.14 8.07
CA VAL A 339 2.70 10.32 8.10
C VAL A 339 3.43 10.35 9.45
N ALA A 340 3.33 11.46 10.20
CA ALA A 340 4.09 11.65 11.43
C ALA A 340 3.86 10.57 12.51
N PRO A 341 2.61 10.15 12.82
CA PRO A 341 2.36 9.11 13.82
C PRO A 341 2.94 7.73 13.44
N ILE A 342 3.07 7.45 12.13
CA ILE A 342 3.55 6.17 11.59
C ILE A 342 5.09 6.14 11.53
N GLY A 343 5.75 7.26 11.82
CA GLY A 343 7.19 7.40 11.70
C GLY A 343 7.69 7.41 10.25
N ARG A 344 6.80 7.68 9.29
CA ARG A 344 7.19 7.87 7.88
C ARG A 344 7.51 9.33 7.61
N ARG A 345 8.30 9.57 6.56
CA ARG A 345 8.70 10.91 6.12
C ARG A 345 8.38 11.09 4.65
N ILE A 346 8.09 12.33 4.28
CA ILE A 346 7.90 12.78 2.92
C ILE A 346 8.52 14.16 2.79
N ASP A 347 9.49 14.27 1.88
CA ASP A 347 10.26 15.48 1.61
C ASP A 347 10.83 15.41 0.19
N GLU A 348 11.60 16.42 -0.23
CA GLU A 348 12.16 16.48 -1.59
C GLU A 348 13.07 15.27 -1.94
N SER A 349 13.66 14.60 -0.93
CA SER A 349 14.49 13.41 -1.14
C SER A 349 13.68 12.11 -1.23
N SER A 350 12.47 12.10 -0.67
CA SER A 350 11.51 11.00 -0.71
C SER A 350 10.10 11.55 -0.94
N PRO A 351 9.78 12.00 -2.17
CA PRO A 351 8.57 12.78 -2.47
C PRO A 351 7.29 11.94 -2.59
N MET A 352 7.33 10.65 -2.22
CA MET A 352 6.20 9.71 -2.28
C MET A 352 6.11 8.94 -0.99
N VAL A 353 4.89 8.67 -0.54
CA VAL A 353 4.66 7.87 0.67
C VAL A 353 3.34 7.11 0.59
N ASP A 354 3.39 5.86 1.02
CA ASP A 354 2.20 5.08 1.38
C ASP A 354 2.06 5.05 2.90
N ALA A 355 0.83 5.22 3.38
CA ALA A 355 0.48 5.35 4.80
C ALA A 355 -0.91 4.74 5.09
N ARG A 356 -1.24 4.65 6.39
CA ARG A 356 -2.56 4.24 6.88
C ARG A 356 -3.08 5.26 7.87
N LEU A 357 -4.35 5.64 7.75
CA LEU A 357 -5.05 6.40 8.77
C LEU A 357 -5.38 5.51 9.97
N SER A 358 -5.76 6.16 11.08
CA SER A 358 -6.16 5.47 12.33
C SER A 358 -7.40 4.59 12.16
N ASP A 359 -8.25 4.86 11.18
CA ASP A 359 -9.43 4.05 10.85
C ASP A 359 -9.12 2.86 9.91
N GLY A 360 -7.85 2.67 9.53
CA GLY A 360 -7.38 1.63 8.62
C GLY A 360 -7.36 2.04 7.14
N SER A 361 -7.89 3.21 6.78
CA SER A 361 -7.91 3.71 5.41
C SER A 361 -6.49 3.88 4.85
N ARG A 362 -6.30 3.54 3.58
CA ARG A 362 -5.00 3.66 2.92
C ARG A 362 -4.81 5.02 2.31
N VAL A 363 -3.61 5.56 2.44
CA VAL A 363 -3.23 6.85 1.88
C VAL A 363 -1.99 6.68 1.02
N ASN A 364 -2.07 7.16 -0.21
CA ASN A 364 -0.91 7.45 -1.04
C ASN A 364 -0.78 8.97 -1.17
N ALA A 365 0.41 9.52 -0.99
CA ALA A 365 0.67 10.93 -1.20
C ALA A 365 1.93 11.17 -2.01
N VAL A 366 1.89 12.18 -2.88
CA VAL A 366 3.02 12.60 -3.72
C VAL A 366 3.16 14.12 -3.65
N ILE A 367 4.38 14.61 -3.45
CA ILE A 367 4.66 16.05 -3.36
C ILE A 367 5.52 16.54 -4.54
N PRO A 368 5.57 17.86 -4.79
CA PRO A 368 6.53 18.42 -5.74
C PRO A 368 7.99 18.02 -5.40
N PRO A 369 8.86 17.84 -6.40
CA PRO A 369 8.67 18.17 -7.82
C PRO A 369 7.96 17.08 -8.65
N LEU A 370 7.63 15.91 -8.10
CA LEU A 370 6.96 14.85 -8.87
C LEU A 370 5.51 15.21 -9.20
N ALA A 371 4.81 15.82 -8.24
CA ALA A 371 3.44 16.30 -8.43
C ALA A 371 3.43 17.74 -8.98
N LEU A 372 3.43 17.87 -10.32
CA LEU A 372 3.60 19.16 -11.02
C LEU A 372 2.50 20.19 -10.75
N LYS A 373 1.29 19.74 -10.40
CA LYS A 373 0.14 20.62 -10.09
C LYS A 373 0.09 21.08 -8.63
N GLY A 374 1.01 20.60 -7.79
CA GLY A 374 0.94 20.72 -6.34
C GLY A 374 0.83 19.34 -5.68
N PRO A 375 0.87 19.27 -4.34
CA PRO A 375 0.78 18.02 -3.60
C PRO A 375 -0.53 17.26 -3.89
N SER A 376 -0.45 15.94 -4.04
CA SER A 376 -1.58 15.06 -4.27
C SER A 376 -1.74 14.02 -3.18
N ILE A 377 -2.99 13.60 -2.95
CA ILE A 377 -3.37 12.60 -1.96
C ILE A 377 -4.44 11.70 -2.57
N THR A 378 -4.28 10.38 -2.46
CA THR A 378 -5.33 9.41 -2.75
C THR A 378 -5.64 8.62 -1.47
N ILE A 379 -6.89 8.66 -1.02
CA ILE A 379 -7.37 7.93 0.16
C ILE A 379 -8.39 6.89 -0.29
N ARG A 380 -8.06 5.61 -0.06
CA ARG A 380 -9.00 4.50 -0.22
C ARG A 380 -9.53 4.14 1.15
N LYS A 381 -10.81 4.42 1.39
CA LYS A 381 -11.40 4.30 2.72
C LYS A 381 -11.56 2.84 3.12
N PHE A 382 -11.28 2.55 4.38
CA PHE A 382 -11.55 1.25 4.95
C PHE A 382 -13.05 1.10 5.21
N SER A 383 -13.70 0.18 4.52
CA SER A 383 -15.13 -0.08 4.73
C SER A 383 -15.33 -0.74 6.09
N ARG A 384 -16.05 -0.07 7.01
CA ARG A 384 -16.44 -0.67 8.30
C ARG A 384 -17.63 -1.64 8.16
N GLN A 385 -18.37 -1.55 7.06
CA GLN A 385 -19.51 -2.42 6.83
C GLN A 385 -19.01 -3.78 6.29
N LYS A 386 -19.27 -4.83 7.06
CA LYS A 386 -19.13 -6.21 6.61
C LYS A 386 -20.34 -6.55 5.74
N LEU A 387 -20.12 -6.72 4.44
CA LEU A 387 -21.15 -7.22 3.54
C LEU A 387 -21.28 -8.73 3.73
N GLY A 388 -22.50 -9.24 3.66
CA GLY A 388 -22.81 -10.67 3.57
C GLY A 388 -23.31 -11.05 2.17
N GLY A 389 -23.53 -12.34 1.93
CA GLY A 389 -24.06 -12.82 0.64
C GLY A 389 -25.42 -12.23 0.28
N GLU A 390 -26.29 -12.05 1.26
CA GLU A 390 -27.61 -11.43 1.07
C GLU A 390 -27.52 -9.97 0.62
N ASP A 391 -26.45 -9.25 0.96
CA ASP A 391 -26.22 -7.91 0.40
C ASP A 391 -25.90 -7.99 -1.10
N LEU A 392 -25.10 -8.99 -1.52
CA LEU A 392 -24.74 -9.17 -2.93
C LEU A 392 -25.97 -9.52 -3.80
N ILE A 393 -26.90 -10.32 -3.27
CA ILE A 393 -28.18 -10.61 -3.92
C ILE A 393 -29.01 -9.33 -4.02
N ARG A 394 -29.16 -8.57 -2.91
CA ARG A 394 -29.90 -7.29 -2.89
C ARG A 394 -29.33 -6.25 -3.87
N PHE A 395 -28.02 -6.22 -4.07
CA PHE A 395 -27.37 -5.35 -5.06
C PHE A 395 -27.53 -5.85 -6.51
N GLY A 396 -28.03 -7.06 -6.71
CA GLY A 396 -28.12 -7.71 -8.03
C GLY A 396 -26.74 -8.10 -8.58
N SER A 397 -25.76 -8.34 -7.71
CA SER A 397 -24.41 -8.75 -8.08
C SER A 397 -24.31 -10.25 -8.40
N MET A 398 -25.19 -11.07 -7.85
CA MET A 398 -25.34 -12.51 -8.11
C MET A 398 -26.77 -12.97 -7.76
N SER A 399 -27.19 -14.15 -8.23
CA SER A 399 -28.46 -14.77 -7.81
C SER A 399 -28.32 -15.56 -6.50
N ALA A 400 -29.46 -15.95 -5.92
CA ALA A 400 -29.48 -16.80 -4.73
C ALA A 400 -28.90 -18.19 -5.00
N ASP A 401 -29.24 -18.78 -6.16
CA ASP A 401 -28.72 -20.07 -6.61
C ASP A 401 -27.18 -20.07 -6.74
N MET A 402 -26.60 -18.97 -7.28
CA MET A 402 -25.14 -18.80 -7.34
C MET A 402 -24.52 -18.71 -5.94
N LEU A 403 -25.17 -17.99 -5.01
CA LEU A 403 -24.68 -17.86 -3.64
C LEU A 403 -24.71 -19.21 -2.91
N GLU A 404 -25.79 -19.97 -3.05
CA GLU A 404 -25.95 -21.30 -2.46
C GLU A 404 -24.86 -22.27 -2.96
N PHE A 405 -24.59 -22.23 -4.26
CA PHE A 405 -23.50 -22.98 -4.87
C PHE A 405 -22.13 -22.59 -4.29
N LEU A 406 -21.80 -21.29 -4.28
CA LEU A 406 -20.49 -20.81 -3.79
C LEU A 406 -20.32 -21.03 -2.29
N HIS A 407 -21.39 -20.90 -1.50
CA HIS A 407 -21.38 -21.23 -0.09
C HIS A 407 -21.03 -22.71 0.13
N THR A 408 -21.68 -23.61 -0.61
CA THR A 408 -21.38 -25.05 -0.57
C THR A 408 -19.94 -25.33 -1.00
N ALA A 409 -19.46 -24.69 -2.07
CA ALA A 409 -18.09 -24.85 -2.55
C ALA A 409 -17.05 -24.44 -1.50
N VAL A 410 -17.23 -23.30 -0.84
CA VAL A 410 -16.31 -22.86 0.24
C VAL A 410 -16.34 -23.85 1.40
N LYS A 411 -17.54 -24.21 1.86
CA LYS A 411 -17.72 -25.09 3.02
C LYS A 411 -17.07 -26.45 2.81
N GLU A 412 -17.18 -27.01 1.61
CA GLU A 412 -16.65 -28.33 1.28
C GLU A 412 -15.19 -28.31 0.79
N GLY A 413 -14.52 -27.15 0.85
CA GLY A 413 -13.08 -27.09 0.61
C GLY A 413 -12.66 -26.93 -0.85
N ALA A 414 -13.51 -26.37 -1.72
CA ALA A 414 -13.10 -26.05 -3.09
C ALA A 414 -12.13 -24.86 -3.12
N ASN A 415 -11.06 -24.98 -3.90
CA ASN A 415 -10.11 -23.91 -4.16
C ASN A 415 -10.70 -22.92 -5.17
N ILE A 416 -10.85 -21.65 -4.75
CA ILE A 416 -11.59 -20.63 -5.52
C ILE A 416 -10.67 -19.47 -5.90
N VAL A 417 -10.62 -19.15 -7.19
CA VAL A 417 -9.97 -17.95 -7.72
C VAL A 417 -11.03 -16.94 -8.16
N ILE A 418 -11.08 -15.79 -7.51
CA ILE A 418 -11.97 -14.69 -7.91
C ILE A 418 -11.22 -13.78 -8.88
N SER A 419 -11.69 -13.70 -10.12
CA SER A 419 -11.04 -12.94 -11.18
C SER A 419 -11.83 -11.70 -11.60
N GLY A 420 -11.14 -10.67 -12.09
CA GLY A 420 -11.79 -9.42 -12.49
C GLY A 420 -10.88 -8.21 -12.70
N GLY A 421 -11.41 -7.20 -13.39
CA GLY A 421 -10.75 -5.91 -13.58
C GLY A 421 -10.57 -5.10 -12.27
N THR A 422 -9.86 -3.98 -12.36
CA THR A 422 -9.71 -3.05 -11.24
C THR A 422 -11.06 -2.46 -10.84
N GLY A 423 -11.34 -2.43 -9.53
CA GLY A 423 -12.60 -1.90 -9.00
C GLY A 423 -13.84 -2.76 -9.29
N SER A 424 -13.67 -4.02 -9.76
CA SER A 424 -14.80 -4.93 -9.99
C SER A 424 -15.45 -5.47 -8.72
N GLY A 425 -14.78 -5.37 -7.57
CA GLY A 425 -15.28 -5.86 -6.28
C GLY A 425 -14.72 -7.21 -5.83
N LYS A 426 -13.63 -7.70 -6.45
CA LYS A 426 -13.03 -9.02 -6.13
C LYS A 426 -12.78 -9.21 -4.64
N THR A 427 -12.09 -8.27 -3.98
CA THR A 427 -11.78 -8.40 -2.54
C THR A 427 -13.04 -8.37 -1.68
N THR A 428 -14.09 -7.65 -2.11
CA THR A 428 -15.39 -7.68 -1.46
C THR A 428 -16.03 -9.06 -1.54
N LEU A 429 -16.03 -9.67 -2.73
CA LEU A 429 -16.53 -11.02 -2.92
C LEU A 429 -15.69 -12.05 -2.16
N LEU A 430 -14.36 -11.90 -2.17
CA LEU A 430 -13.44 -12.73 -1.40
C LEU A 430 -13.79 -12.68 0.09
N ASN A 431 -13.98 -11.48 0.65
CA ASN A 431 -14.33 -11.31 2.05
C ASN A 431 -15.66 -11.99 2.42
N VAL A 432 -16.66 -11.90 1.54
CA VAL A 432 -17.96 -12.59 1.73
C VAL A 432 -17.77 -14.11 1.68
N LEU A 433 -17.12 -14.64 0.65
CA LEU A 433 -16.93 -16.09 0.51
C LEU A 433 -16.07 -16.66 1.63
N SER A 434 -15.00 -15.98 2.03
CA SER A 434 -14.16 -16.39 3.15
C SER A 434 -14.90 -16.39 4.49
N SER A 435 -16.02 -15.68 4.64
CA SER A 435 -16.86 -15.77 5.85
C SER A 435 -17.65 -17.09 5.95
N TYR A 436 -17.74 -17.86 4.87
CA TYR A 436 -18.38 -19.19 4.85
C TYR A 436 -17.43 -20.33 5.19
N ILE A 437 -16.15 -20.03 5.44
CA ILE A 437 -15.21 -21.00 5.98
C ILE A 437 -15.70 -21.41 7.39
N PRO A 438 -15.80 -22.72 7.70
CA PRO A 438 -16.22 -23.22 9.01
C PRO A 438 -15.41 -22.65 10.19
N ASP A 439 -16.08 -22.44 11.33
CA ASP A 439 -15.48 -21.83 12.53
C ASP A 439 -14.42 -22.71 13.22
N ASP A 440 -14.40 -24.02 12.94
CA ASP A 440 -13.44 -24.99 13.47
C ASP A 440 -12.13 -25.05 12.67
N GLU A 441 -12.06 -24.39 11.53
CA GLU A 441 -10.88 -24.32 10.68
C GLU A 441 -9.94 -23.15 11.06
N ARG A 442 -8.64 -23.37 10.93
CA ARG A 442 -7.60 -22.36 11.08
C ARG A 442 -7.35 -21.65 9.76
N ILE A 443 -7.49 -20.33 9.78
CA ILE A 443 -7.38 -19.49 8.59
C ILE A 443 -6.15 -18.59 8.72
N VAL A 444 -5.34 -18.52 7.66
CA VAL A 444 -4.27 -17.53 7.54
C VAL A 444 -4.55 -16.63 6.33
N THR A 445 -4.75 -15.34 6.57
CA THR A 445 -4.88 -14.35 5.50
C THR A 445 -3.53 -13.72 5.19
N VAL A 446 -3.26 -13.48 3.90
CA VAL A 446 -2.03 -12.82 3.43
C VAL A 446 -2.41 -11.73 2.44
N GLU A 447 -2.08 -10.48 2.76
CA GLU A 447 -2.50 -9.33 1.95
C GLU A 447 -1.39 -8.28 1.81
N ASP A 448 -1.34 -7.55 0.69
CA ASP A 448 -0.39 -6.42 0.55
C ASP A 448 -0.64 -5.36 1.61
N ALA A 449 -1.92 -5.16 1.87
CA ALA A 449 -2.40 -4.49 3.03
C ALA A 449 -3.71 -5.18 3.46
N ALA A 450 -3.95 -5.32 4.76
CA ALA A 450 -5.18 -5.92 5.27
C ALA A 450 -6.44 -5.16 4.80
N GLU A 451 -7.31 -5.83 4.03
CA GLU A 451 -8.69 -5.45 3.68
C GLU A 451 -9.71 -6.48 4.20
N LEU A 452 -9.30 -7.75 4.32
CA LEU A 452 -10.18 -8.85 4.73
C LEU A 452 -10.59 -8.73 6.20
N GLN A 453 -11.87 -9.03 6.47
CA GLN A 453 -12.49 -8.85 7.78
C GLN A 453 -13.26 -10.10 8.21
N LEU A 454 -12.55 -11.21 8.29
CA LEU A 454 -13.08 -12.49 8.75
C LEU A 454 -13.49 -12.42 10.24
N SER A 455 -14.46 -13.24 10.63
CA SER A 455 -14.98 -13.30 12.01
C SER A 455 -14.67 -14.61 12.73
N GLN A 456 -14.10 -15.58 12.01
CA GLN A 456 -13.76 -16.89 12.55
C GLN A 456 -12.75 -16.78 13.71
N PRO A 457 -12.86 -17.63 14.73
CA PRO A 457 -12.06 -17.50 15.96
C PRO A 457 -10.58 -17.82 15.76
N ASN A 458 -10.24 -18.76 14.86
CA ASN A 458 -8.88 -19.23 14.64
C ASN A 458 -8.23 -18.56 13.41
N LEU A 459 -8.15 -17.23 13.45
CA LEU A 459 -7.67 -16.39 12.36
C LEU A 459 -6.27 -15.81 12.65
N VAL A 460 -5.37 -15.90 11.68
CA VAL A 460 -4.14 -15.11 11.66
C VAL A 460 -4.10 -14.24 10.42
N SER A 461 -3.91 -12.93 10.59
CA SER A 461 -3.80 -11.98 9.48
C SER A 461 -2.37 -11.50 9.31
N LEU A 462 -1.83 -11.69 8.11
CA LEU A 462 -0.49 -11.29 7.72
C LEU A 462 -0.56 -10.20 6.65
N GLU A 463 0.30 -9.20 6.80
CA GLU A 463 0.41 -8.06 5.89
C GLU A 463 1.84 -7.95 5.36
N ALA A 464 1.97 -7.74 4.05
CA ALA A 464 3.27 -7.46 3.44
C ALA A 464 3.83 -6.15 3.96
N ARG A 465 5.16 -6.03 3.94
CA ARG A 465 5.85 -4.82 4.38
C ARG A 465 6.75 -4.33 3.25
N PRO A 466 6.56 -3.10 2.74
CA PRO A 466 7.51 -2.54 1.79
C PRO A 466 8.87 -2.30 2.45
N ALA A 467 9.91 -2.15 1.64
CA ALA A 467 11.23 -1.76 2.13
C ALA A 467 11.17 -0.42 2.88
N ASN A 468 12.03 -0.26 3.88
CA ASN A 468 12.29 1.05 4.47
C ASN A 468 13.02 1.96 3.45
N MET A 469 13.23 3.23 3.81
CA MET A 469 13.94 4.20 2.95
C MET A 469 15.36 3.76 2.55
N GLU A 470 15.99 2.86 3.32
CA GLU A 470 17.31 2.31 3.04
C GLU A 470 17.26 1.07 2.12
N GLY A 471 16.07 0.73 1.59
CA GLY A 471 15.85 -0.45 0.75
C GLY A 471 15.84 -1.77 1.51
N LYS A 472 15.76 -1.76 2.85
CA LYS A 472 15.87 -2.95 3.71
C LYS A 472 14.54 -3.33 4.35
N GLY A 473 14.44 -4.60 4.76
CA GLY A 473 13.33 -5.08 5.58
C GLY A 473 12.01 -5.25 4.82
N ALA A 474 12.03 -5.30 3.48
CA ALA A 474 10.88 -5.72 2.71
C ALA A 474 10.49 -7.17 3.07
N ILE A 475 9.19 -7.42 3.19
CA ILE A 475 8.59 -8.74 3.34
C ILE A 475 7.49 -8.81 2.30
N HIS A 476 7.69 -9.63 1.26
CA HIS A 476 6.75 -9.77 0.16
C HIS A 476 5.67 -10.80 0.48
N ILE A 477 4.54 -10.75 -0.24
CA ILE A 477 3.46 -11.75 -0.14
C ILE A 477 4.00 -13.17 -0.26
N ARG A 478 4.90 -13.39 -1.21
CA ARG A 478 5.55 -14.68 -1.42
C ARG A 478 6.25 -15.22 -0.16
N ASP A 479 6.94 -14.36 0.58
CA ASP A 479 7.64 -14.75 1.81
C ASP A 479 6.64 -15.16 2.89
N LEU A 480 5.53 -14.42 2.99
CA LEU A 480 4.45 -14.71 3.91
C LEU A 480 3.75 -16.03 3.56
N VAL A 481 3.41 -16.28 2.29
CA VAL A 481 2.78 -17.54 1.84
C VAL A 481 3.66 -18.74 2.19
N LYS A 482 4.98 -18.67 1.91
CA LYS A 482 5.93 -19.73 2.30
C LYS A 482 6.01 -19.93 3.81
N ASN A 483 5.86 -18.86 4.60
CA ASN A 483 5.81 -18.95 6.05
C ASN A 483 4.49 -19.58 6.54
N CYS A 484 3.36 -19.29 5.88
CA CYS A 484 2.04 -19.83 6.21
C CYS A 484 2.03 -21.36 6.24
N LEU A 485 2.73 -22.01 5.31
CA LEU A 485 2.84 -23.47 5.25
C LEU A 485 3.43 -24.12 6.52
N ARG A 486 4.09 -23.33 7.40
CA ARG A 486 4.61 -23.78 8.70
C ARG A 486 3.68 -23.48 9.87
N MET A 487 2.59 -22.76 9.63
CA MET A 487 1.64 -22.30 10.64
C MET A 487 0.48 -23.27 10.84
N ARG A 488 0.51 -24.42 10.16
CA ARG A 488 -0.56 -25.42 10.10
C ARG A 488 -1.93 -24.76 9.80
N PRO A 489 -2.09 -24.01 8.71
CA PRO A 489 -3.40 -23.55 8.30
C PRO A 489 -4.24 -24.72 7.80
N ASP A 490 -5.55 -24.64 8.01
CA ASP A 490 -6.51 -25.44 7.23
C ASP A 490 -6.83 -24.68 5.93
N ARG A 491 -6.93 -23.34 6.00
CA ARG A 491 -7.18 -22.46 4.86
C ARG A 491 -6.13 -21.37 4.72
N ILE A 492 -5.70 -21.11 3.49
CA ILE A 492 -4.90 -19.92 3.15
C ILE A 492 -5.75 -19.01 2.26
N VAL A 493 -5.90 -17.75 2.66
CA VAL A 493 -6.61 -16.74 1.89
C VAL A 493 -5.63 -15.66 1.47
N ILE A 494 -5.38 -15.54 0.17
CA ILE A 494 -4.48 -14.53 -0.38
C ILE A 494 -5.33 -13.39 -0.93
N GLY A 495 -5.11 -12.17 -0.44
CA GLY A 495 -5.90 -11.02 -0.87
C GLY A 495 -5.84 -10.81 -2.39
N GLU A 496 -4.65 -10.93 -2.98
CA GLU A 496 -4.46 -10.87 -4.42
C GLU A 496 -3.12 -11.49 -4.84
N CYS A 497 -3.13 -12.31 -5.89
CA CYS A 497 -1.92 -12.76 -6.59
C CYS A 497 -1.62 -11.85 -7.79
N ARG A 498 -0.37 -11.39 -7.86
CA ARG A 498 0.19 -10.49 -8.87
C ARG A 498 1.52 -11.00 -9.46
N GLY A 499 2.13 -12.02 -8.88
CA GLY A 499 3.46 -12.52 -9.28
C GLY A 499 3.78 -13.92 -8.75
N GLY A 500 5.06 -14.14 -8.44
CA GLY A 500 5.63 -15.47 -8.16
C GLY A 500 5.03 -16.21 -6.96
N GLU A 501 4.31 -15.53 -6.06
CA GLU A 501 3.52 -16.14 -5.00
C GLU A 501 2.39 -17.04 -5.52
N ALA A 502 1.96 -16.85 -6.78
CA ALA A 502 0.97 -17.74 -7.40
C ALA A 502 1.44 -19.20 -7.42
N LEU A 503 2.73 -19.45 -7.64
CA LEU A 503 3.28 -20.81 -7.57
C LEU A 503 3.14 -21.38 -6.16
N ASP A 504 3.56 -20.63 -5.14
CA ASP A 504 3.53 -21.08 -3.75
C ASP A 504 2.08 -21.31 -3.27
N MET A 505 1.13 -20.52 -3.76
CA MET A 505 -0.31 -20.73 -3.56
C MET A 505 -0.79 -22.03 -4.23
N LEU A 506 -0.48 -22.24 -5.52
CA LEU A 506 -0.88 -23.46 -6.24
C LEU A 506 -0.29 -24.70 -5.57
N GLN A 507 0.92 -24.60 -5.03
CA GLN A 507 1.53 -25.66 -4.22
C GLN A 507 0.76 -25.88 -2.92
N ALA A 508 0.37 -24.82 -2.20
CA ALA A 508 -0.44 -24.93 -0.99
C ALA A 508 -1.77 -25.66 -1.26
N MET A 509 -2.48 -25.25 -2.31
CA MET A 509 -3.73 -25.85 -2.78
C MET A 509 -3.58 -27.34 -3.12
N ASN A 510 -2.44 -27.75 -3.68
CA ASN A 510 -2.17 -29.15 -4.00
C ASN A 510 -1.64 -29.97 -2.81
N THR A 511 -1.24 -29.34 -1.69
CA THR A 511 -0.51 -30.00 -0.59
C THR A 511 -1.24 -29.90 0.75
N GLY A 512 -2.55 -30.13 0.74
CA GLY A 512 -3.35 -30.30 1.96
C GLY A 512 -3.78 -29.00 2.63
N HIS A 513 -3.77 -27.89 1.89
CA HIS A 513 -4.41 -26.62 2.27
C HIS A 513 -5.58 -26.35 1.31
N ASP A 514 -6.42 -27.37 1.16
CA ASP A 514 -7.58 -27.34 0.28
C ASP A 514 -8.53 -26.21 0.70
N GLY A 515 -9.35 -25.76 -0.24
CA GLY A 515 -10.31 -24.71 0.05
C GLY A 515 -9.71 -23.32 0.17
N SER A 516 -8.49 -23.12 -0.30
CA SER A 516 -7.81 -21.82 -0.35
C SER A 516 -8.52 -20.87 -1.32
N LEU A 517 -8.53 -19.58 -0.98
CA LEU A 517 -9.17 -18.56 -1.81
C LEU A 517 -8.17 -17.47 -2.18
N THR A 518 -8.28 -16.95 -3.40
CA THR A 518 -7.48 -15.80 -3.82
C THR A 518 -8.25 -14.88 -4.77
N THR A 519 -7.71 -13.68 -5.01
CA THR A 519 -8.11 -12.88 -6.16
C THR A 519 -6.99 -12.76 -7.18
N ALA A 520 -7.37 -12.66 -8.46
CA ALA A 520 -6.45 -12.39 -9.55
C ALA A 520 -7.05 -11.35 -10.51
N HIS A 521 -6.19 -10.55 -11.14
CA HIS A 521 -6.66 -9.69 -12.22
C HIS A 521 -6.80 -10.50 -13.50
N ALA A 522 -7.99 -10.55 -14.08
CA ALA A 522 -8.26 -11.09 -15.41
C ALA A 522 -9.58 -10.57 -15.96
N ASN A 523 -9.70 -10.56 -17.29
CA ASN A 523 -10.89 -10.07 -17.97
C ASN A 523 -11.92 -11.18 -18.26
N THR A 524 -11.48 -12.44 -18.27
CA THR A 524 -12.31 -13.64 -18.48
C THR A 524 -11.75 -14.82 -17.68
N PRO A 525 -12.54 -15.89 -17.44
CA PRO A 525 -12.02 -17.11 -16.80
C PRO A 525 -10.82 -17.71 -17.55
N ARG A 526 -10.82 -17.69 -18.88
CA ARG A 526 -9.69 -18.16 -19.69
C ARG A 526 -8.45 -17.27 -19.57
N ASP A 527 -8.62 -15.94 -19.50
CA ASP A 527 -7.52 -15.00 -19.21
C ASP A 527 -6.96 -15.25 -17.80
N CYS A 528 -7.80 -15.64 -16.83
CA CYS A 528 -7.35 -15.97 -15.48
C CYS A 528 -6.33 -17.12 -15.48
N ILE A 529 -6.60 -18.20 -16.21
CA ILE A 529 -5.66 -19.32 -16.38
C ILE A 529 -4.33 -18.84 -16.97
N ALA A 530 -4.39 -18.05 -18.06
CA ALA A 530 -3.19 -17.52 -18.70
C ALA A 530 -2.38 -16.61 -17.75
N ARG A 531 -3.06 -15.82 -16.91
CA ARG A 531 -2.39 -14.96 -15.92
C ARG A 531 -1.74 -15.77 -14.81
N LEU A 532 -2.39 -16.82 -14.32
CA LEU A 532 -1.81 -17.74 -13.33
C LEU A 532 -0.55 -18.42 -13.88
N GLU A 533 -0.56 -18.81 -15.16
CA GLU A 533 0.61 -19.37 -15.85
C GLU A 533 1.79 -18.36 -15.86
N VAL A 534 1.53 -17.12 -16.28
CA VAL A 534 2.55 -16.06 -16.31
C VAL A 534 3.07 -15.72 -14.91
N MET A 535 2.18 -15.58 -13.91
CA MET A 535 2.57 -15.32 -12.53
C MET A 535 3.44 -16.43 -11.96
N THR A 536 3.13 -17.68 -12.31
CA THR A 536 3.94 -18.84 -11.90
C THR A 536 5.35 -18.79 -12.49
N LEU A 537 5.50 -18.38 -13.76
CA LEU A 537 6.82 -18.20 -14.39
C LEU A 537 7.65 -17.11 -13.70
N MET A 538 7.00 -16.07 -13.15
CA MET A 538 7.68 -15.01 -12.38
C MET A 538 8.27 -15.51 -11.05
N ALA A 539 7.95 -16.73 -10.62
CA ALA A 539 8.55 -17.35 -9.44
C ALA A 539 10.06 -17.62 -9.59
N GLY A 540 10.60 -17.56 -10.82
CA GLY A 540 12.02 -17.73 -11.12
C GLY A 540 12.49 -19.17 -11.14
N LEU A 541 11.55 -20.13 -11.21
CA LEU A 541 11.84 -21.54 -11.45
C LEU A 541 11.68 -21.85 -12.93
N ASP A 542 12.59 -22.64 -13.48
CA ASP A 542 12.52 -23.11 -14.86
C ASP A 542 11.61 -24.34 -14.95
N LEU A 543 10.30 -24.10 -14.87
CA LEU A 543 9.28 -25.14 -14.99
C LEU A 543 8.73 -25.17 -16.42
N PRO A 544 8.65 -26.35 -17.07
CA PRO A 544 7.95 -26.48 -18.34
C PRO A 544 6.51 -25.98 -18.22
N VAL A 545 6.04 -25.23 -19.21
CA VAL A 545 4.66 -24.67 -19.24
C VAL A 545 3.60 -25.74 -19.02
N GLN A 546 3.80 -26.95 -19.56
CA GLN A 546 2.88 -28.06 -19.35
C GLN A 546 2.75 -28.43 -17.87
N ALA A 547 3.86 -28.49 -17.13
CA ALA A 547 3.84 -28.79 -15.69
C ALA A 547 3.13 -27.69 -14.88
N ILE A 548 3.26 -26.42 -15.31
CA ILE A 548 2.53 -25.29 -14.70
C ILE A 548 1.02 -25.47 -14.93
N ARG A 549 0.61 -25.82 -16.14
CA ARG A 549 -0.80 -26.06 -16.46
C ARG A 549 -1.37 -27.24 -15.69
N GLU A 550 -0.62 -28.32 -15.55
CA GLU A 550 -0.99 -29.47 -14.73
C GLU A 550 -1.17 -29.05 -13.25
N GLN A 551 -0.28 -28.22 -12.71
CA GLN A 551 -0.45 -27.67 -11.35
C GLN A 551 -1.67 -26.77 -11.20
N ILE A 552 -1.94 -25.89 -12.18
CA ILE A 552 -3.13 -25.02 -12.17
C ILE A 552 -4.41 -25.88 -12.23
N CYS A 553 -4.44 -26.84 -13.16
CA CYS A 553 -5.57 -27.74 -13.35
C CYS A 553 -5.87 -28.60 -12.12
N SER A 554 -4.84 -29.03 -11.39
CA SER A 554 -4.99 -29.82 -10.18
C SER A 554 -5.36 -28.98 -8.95
N ALA A 555 -4.96 -27.71 -8.93
CA ALA A 555 -5.11 -26.86 -7.74
C ALA A 555 -6.40 -26.05 -7.72
N VAL A 556 -6.87 -25.56 -8.86
CA VAL A 556 -7.98 -24.61 -8.93
C VAL A 556 -9.24 -25.35 -9.30
N ASP A 557 -10.26 -25.31 -8.45
CA ASP A 557 -11.55 -25.95 -8.75
C ASP A 557 -12.50 -24.99 -9.46
N ILE A 558 -12.61 -23.75 -8.95
CA ILE A 558 -13.62 -22.79 -9.40
C ILE A 558 -12.98 -21.42 -9.68
N ILE A 559 -13.36 -20.82 -10.80
CA ILE A 559 -13.08 -19.43 -11.14
C ILE A 559 -14.38 -18.63 -11.09
N VAL A 560 -14.39 -17.54 -10.32
CA VAL A 560 -15.53 -16.61 -10.23
C VAL A 560 -15.17 -15.29 -10.86
N GLN A 561 -15.70 -15.00 -12.06
CA GLN A 561 -15.39 -13.80 -12.81
C GLN A 561 -16.35 -12.65 -12.47
N GLN A 562 -15.82 -11.59 -11.86
CA GLN A 562 -16.56 -10.38 -11.51
C GLN A 562 -16.18 -9.18 -12.39
N SER A 563 -17.19 -8.49 -12.92
CA SER A 563 -17.03 -7.35 -13.83
C SER A 563 -17.74 -6.10 -13.31
N ARG A 564 -17.13 -4.93 -13.54
CA ARG A 564 -17.74 -3.61 -13.35
C ARG A 564 -18.22 -3.08 -14.69
N PHE A 565 -19.49 -2.76 -14.78
CA PHE A 565 -20.09 -2.14 -15.96
C PHE A 565 -19.92 -0.62 -15.93
N SER A 566 -20.11 0.04 -17.07
CA SER A 566 -20.00 1.50 -17.23
C SER A 566 -20.92 2.29 -16.29
N CYS A 567 -22.08 1.73 -15.93
CA CYS A 567 -23.02 2.30 -14.96
C CYS A 567 -22.59 2.13 -13.49
N GLY A 568 -21.40 1.60 -13.22
CA GLY A 568 -20.87 1.36 -11.87
C GLY A 568 -21.32 0.05 -11.23
N SER A 569 -22.32 -0.64 -11.77
CA SER A 569 -22.78 -1.92 -11.23
C SER A 569 -21.71 -2.99 -11.33
N ARG A 570 -21.57 -3.79 -10.27
CA ARG A 570 -20.65 -4.94 -10.19
C ARG A 570 -21.47 -6.23 -10.23
N ARG A 571 -21.18 -7.14 -11.15
CA ARG A 571 -21.87 -8.44 -11.26
C ARG A 571 -20.88 -9.58 -11.45
N VAL A 572 -21.21 -10.75 -10.90
CA VAL A 572 -20.54 -12.00 -11.22
C VAL A 572 -21.04 -12.47 -12.58
N THR A 573 -20.15 -12.42 -13.57
CA THR A 573 -20.50 -12.73 -14.97
C THR A 573 -20.37 -14.20 -15.28
N HIS A 574 -19.44 -14.90 -14.64
CA HIS A 574 -19.22 -16.32 -14.84
C HIS A 574 -18.85 -16.98 -13.51
N VAL A 575 -19.37 -18.17 -13.28
CA VAL A 575 -18.86 -19.13 -12.31
C VAL A 575 -18.49 -20.36 -13.13
N THR A 576 -17.20 -20.69 -13.16
CA THR A 576 -16.62 -21.64 -14.10
C THR A 576 -15.84 -22.70 -13.32
N GLU A 577 -16.09 -23.98 -13.57
CA GLU A 577 -15.29 -25.09 -13.05
C GLU A 577 -14.09 -25.34 -13.97
N VAL A 578 -12.94 -25.68 -13.37
CA VAL A 578 -11.77 -26.20 -14.07
C VAL A 578 -11.88 -27.72 -14.12
N SER A 579 -12.26 -28.26 -15.27
CA SER A 579 -12.70 -29.65 -15.39
C SER A 579 -11.59 -30.65 -15.77
N GLY A 580 -10.43 -30.17 -16.22
CA GLY A 580 -9.35 -31.06 -16.65
C GLY A 580 -8.39 -30.42 -17.66
N MET A 581 -7.61 -31.28 -18.33
CA MET A 581 -6.69 -30.87 -19.38
C MET A 581 -6.74 -31.84 -20.56
N GLU A 582 -6.93 -31.31 -21.77
CA GLU A 582 -6.92 -32.06 -23.02
C GLU A 582 -5.85 -31.49 -23.97
N SER A 583 -4.96 -32.35 -24.47
CA SER A 583 -3.88 -31.95 -25.41
C SER A 583 -3.07 -30.71 -24.94
N GLY A 584 -2.83 -30.61 -23.63
CA GLY A 584 -2.07 -29.49 -23.04
C GLY A 584 -2.84 -28.19 -22.86
N VAL A 585 -4.17 -28.22 -23.02
CA VAL A 585 -5.09 -27.09 -22.82
C VAL A 585 -6.02 -27.40 -21.66
N ILE A 586 -6.08 -26.50 -20.67
CA ILE A 586 -7.01 -26.62 -19.54
C ILE A 586 -8.44 -26.40 -20.04
N THR A 587 -9.32 -27.34 -19.71
CA THR A 587 -10.74 -27.30 -20.03
C THR A 587 -11.49 -26.56 -18.92
N LEU A 588 -12.44 -25.72 -19.34
CA LEU A 588 -13.24 -24.89 -18.46
C LEU A 588 -14.71 -25.13 -18.79
N GLN A 589 -15.55 -25.26 -17.77
CA GLN A 589 -16.98 -25.47 -17.94
C GLN A 589 -17.76 -24.45 -17.12
N ASP A 590 -18.55 -23.61 -17.78
CA ASP A 590 -19.36 -22.61 -17.09
C ASP A 590 -20.53 -23.29 -16.37
N VAL A 591 -20.72 -22.95 -15.11
CA VAL A 591 -21.82 -23.39 -14.25
C VAL A 591 -22.96 -22.37 -14.27
N PHE A 592 -22.59 -21.09 -14.14
CA PHE A 592 -23.51 -19.95 -14.22
C PHE A 592 -22.92 -18.86 -15.10
N VAL A 593 -23.77 -18.22 -15.91
CA VAL A 593 -23.41 -17.11 -16.80
C VAL A 593 -24.40 -15.97 -16.66
N PHE A 594 -23.90 -14.74 -16.61
CA PHE A 594 -24.73 -13.54 -16.74
C PHE A 594 -24.97 -13.24 -18.22
N LYS A 595 -26.22 -13.36 -18.67
CA LYS A 595 -26.63 -12.98 -20.02
C LYS A 595 -27.12 -11.54 -20.02
N GLU A 596 -26.40 -10.68 -20.73
CA GLU A 596 -26.78 -9.28 -20.95
C GLU A 596 -28.01 -9.19 -21.84
N GLU A 597 -29.04 -8.46 -21.41
CA GLU A 597 -30.27 -8.19 -22.17
C GLU A 597 -30.32 -6.75 -22.71
N GLY A 598 -29.27 -5.96 -22.45
CA GLY A 598 -29.13 -4.57 -22.89
C GLY A 598 -29.03 -3.59 -21.72
N PHE A 599 -29.41 -2.34 -21.96
CA PHE A 599 -29.36 -1.26 -20.97
C PHE A 599 -30.74 -0.64 -20.81
N SER A 600 -31.11 -0.32 -19.56
CA SER A 600 -32.29 0.47 -19.26
C SER A 600 -32.20 1.89 -19.81
N GLU A 601 -33.32 2.63 -19.82
CA GLU A 601 -33.39 4.04 -20.23
C GLU A 601 -32.40 4.96 -19.49
N HIS A 602 -32.04 4.60 -18.26
CA HIS A 602 -31.06 5.33 -17.44
C HIS A 602 -29.61 4.83 -17.61
N GLY A 603 -29.34 3.99 -18.61
CA GLY A 603 -28.01 3.45 -18.89
C GLY A 603 -27.53 2.34 -17.95
N LYS A 604 -28.40 1.84 -17.04
CA LYS A 604 -28.07 0.72 -16.15
C LYS A 604 -28.18 -0.62 -16.90
N ILE A 605 -27.16 -1.48 -16.78
CA ILE A 605 -27.13 -2.80 -17.41
C ILE A 605 -28.29 -3.68 -16.93
N GLN A 606 -28.95 -4.35 -17.86
CA GLN A 606 -30.00 -5.35 -17.65
C GLN A 606 -29.52 -6.71 -18.13
N GLY A 607 -29.98 -7.76 -17.47
CA GLY A 607 -29.61 -9.13 -17.77
C GLY A 607 -29.97 -10.07 -16.65
N LYS A 608 -29.77 -11.36 -16.91
CA LYS A 608 -30.15 -12.46 -16.01
C LYS A 608 -28.98 -13.37 -15.74
N PHE A 609 -28.93 -13.90 -14.52
CA PHE A 609 -28.03 -15.00 -14.18
C PHE A 609 -28.70 -16.30 -14.63
N VAL A 610 -28.01 -17.08 -15.45
CA VAL A 610 -28.56 -18.28 -16.06
C VAL A 610 -27.64 -19.45 -15.77
N PRO A 611 -28.14 -20.56 -15.20
CA PRO A 611 -27.33 -21.76 -15.08
C PRO A 611 -27.21 -22.46 -16.44
N THR A 612 -26.15 -23.23 -16.62
CA THR A 612 -25.85 -23.90 -17.89
C THR A 612 -26.39 -25.32 -17.98
N ALA A 613 -27.15 -25.78 -16.97
CA ALA A 613 -27.53 -27.18 -16.77
C ALA A 613 -26.37 -28.14 -16.52
N TYR A 614 -25.15 -27.63 -16.40
CA TYR A 614 -23.99 -28.40 -16.00
C TYR A 614 -23.97 -28.58 -14.46
N VAL A 615 -23.81 -29.82 -14.01
CA VAL A 615 -23.60 -30.16 -12.61
C VAL A 615 -22.10 -30.39 -12.39
N PRO A 616 -21.41 -29.53 -11.63
CA PRO A 616 -19.96 -29.60 -11.46
C PRO A 616 -19.49 -30.94 -10.89
N ASP A 617 -18.29 -31.36 -11.27
CA ASP A 617 -17.74 -32.66 -10.91
C ASP A 617 -17.57 -32.80 -9.39
N PHE A 618 -17.14 -31.73 -8.70
CA PHE A 618 -17.07 -31.77 -7.23
C PHE A 618 -18.46 -31.94 -6.59
N TYR A 619 -19.52 -31.37 -7.19
CA TYR A 619 -20.89 -31.53 -6.73
C TYR A 619 -21.37 -32.98 -6.88
N GLN A 620 -21.00 -33.63 -7.99
CA GLN A 620 -21.25 -35.05 -8.20
C GLN A 620 -20.55 -35.91 -7.14
N GLU A 621 -19.33 -35.54 -6.74
CA GLU A 621 -18.60 -36.23 -5.68
C GLU A 621 -19.27 -36.07 -4.30
N LEU A 622 -19.78 -34.88 -3.98
CA LEU A 622 -20.58 -34.67 -2.76
C LEU A 622 -21.82 -35.59 -2.73
N ILE A 623 -22.51 -35.72 -3.86
CA ILE A 623 -23.66 -36.64 -4.00
C ILE A 623 -23.21 -38.10 -3.76
N ARG A 624 -22.09 -38.53 -4.35
CA ARG A 624 -21.54 -39.89 -4.15
C ARG A 624 -21.19 -40.16 -2.68
N ARG A 625 -20.65 -39.14 -2.00
CA ARG A 625 -20.37 -39.15 -0.55
C ARG A 625 -21.62 -39.03 0.32
N ARG A 626 -22.81 -38.89 -0.29
CA ARG A 626 -24.12 -38.71 0.37
C ARG A 626 -24.21 -37.44 1.21
N ILE A 627 -23.45 -36.42 0.84
CA ILE A 627 -23.58 -35.08 1.41
C ILE A 627 -24.79 -34.42 0.71
N PRO A 628 -25.78 -33.91 1.47
CA PRO A 628 -26.97 -33.34 0.89
C PRO A 628 -26.63 -32.03 0.18
N VAL A 629 -26.89 -31.99 -1.13
CA VAL A 629 -26.70 -30.80 -1.96
C VAL A 629 -27.90 -30.59 -2.88
N ASN A 630 -28.21 -29.34 -3.19
CA ASN A 630 -29.36 -28.97 -4.01
C ASN A 630 -28.93 -28.90 -5.49
N THR A 631 -29.37 -29.84 -6.31
CA THR A 631 -29.04 -29.86 -7.75
C THR A 631 -29.98 -29.01 -8.60
N ASP A 632 -31.12 -28.58 -8.05
CA ASP A 632 -32.11 -27.81 -8.82
C ASP A 632 -31.54 -26.45 -9.25
N ILE A 633 -30.61 -25.88 -8.48
CA ILE A 633 -29.94 -24.61 -8.75
C ILE A 633 -29.26 -24.56 -10.14
N PHE A 634 -28.93 -25.71 -10.73
CA PHE A 634 -28.33 -25.79 -12.06
C PHE A 634 -29.36 -25.81 -13.20
N THR A 635 -30.65 -25.90 -12.89
CA THR A 635 -31.72 -26.00 -13.89
C THR A 635 -32.80 -24.94 -13.74
N ARG A 636 -32.88 -24.28 -12.58
CA ARG A 636 -33.80 -23.16 -12.33
C ARG A 636 -33.42 -21.97 -13.19
N VAL A 637 -34.40 -21.47 -13.94
CA VAL A 637 -34.27 -20.21 -14.67
C VAL A 637 -35.07 -19.18 -13.87
N GLU A 638 -34.38 -18.22 -13.24
CA GLU A 638 -35.01 -17.08 -12.56
C GLU A 638 -35.63 -16.06 -13.52
#